data_AF-J1LNF4-F1
#
_entry.id   AF-J1LNF4-F1
#
_cell.length_a   1.000
_cell.length_b   1.000
_cell.length_c   1.000
_cell.angle_alpha   90.00
_cell.angle_beta   90.00
_cell.angle_gamma   90.00
#
_symmetry.space_group_name_H-M   'P 1'
#
loop_
_entity.id
_entity.type
_entity.pdbx_description
1 polymer ?
#
loop_
_entity_poly.entity_id
_entity_poly.type
_entity_poly.pdbx_seq_one_letter_code
_entity_poly.pdbx_strand_id
1 'polypeptide(L)'
;MTHGTRSLAVLGVLTLSTVGLVPAAWATDAGAELAQVAQSGVGHPAQSGGQRAPETSGAPTAQESGITKGQSASSMTGEGQLSAPESRGSQPSADVETTGGVSASAAATPEGAAGRTVATAEDAALKGATVDTPIPEIQTVGEGDDSAMVGATVTTVGVVTAAYPAGESGLADTLDGYTIQTPGSGGAWDEGRARSDALFIYVGKDGQIPAVGTCVRVSGTVGEFPATTATSNPSSLTQLAATGFTQVDGCEAVAPTPVTGVPVDGRAEAYESMLLDPQGTWTITDNYAANQYGTLALTPGMEPLRAATDVVAPGQDARDYEAANAARVITLDDGTNTNLLKGAATEVPYAYLANGAPARVGYHVTFSAPVVLEPRHGSWVFQPTSLVAGHPDRAPVTITGQRPSAPAVGGDTRVATFNVLNYFSDLGVDEAGCAGYPDRTGAFVTAKKCKVRGAFSREAFANQEAKIVSAINALGVDVVALEEIENPVAVGVGTDRDASLARLVEALNKAAGAETWAYVPSPKTVPADEDVIRVAFIYKTATVTPVGPSLIHDDPAFRGLARQPLAQEFARRSGERAAAPSFVVIANHFKSKGSVPEGAGEGNTDSGDGQGNANAIRVAQATALASFAAQFADKPTLLVGDFNSYSQEDPVTALEGAGWERVSGGGEASYVYSGRSGSLDHVFANAAAKPLLAGVTSWAVNAQESIAFEYSRAGMNAHLAVEAENPYRSSDHNPEIIGLNLLGANPSSGANPSPSTSSAPGSTPSPSAGAPTPRGTGYPATASSRGGRKGAGNSRRMTPANARASLARTGVDAAAPVWAGVLLALAGVAARSAARRGSRHP
;
A
#
# COMPACT_ATOMS: atom_id res chain seq x y z
N MET A 1 68.00 20.87 39.85
CA MET A 1 68.56 20.23 41.07
C MET A 1 67.41 19.54 41.81
N THR A 2 67.72 18.48 42.58
CA THR A 2 66.92 17.95 43.73
C THR A 2 65.39 17.81 43.62
N HIS A 3 64.96 16.54 43.48
CA HIS A 3 63.82 15.79 44.07
C HIS A 3 62.60 16.51 44.72
N GLY A 4 61.37 15.94 44.68
CA GLY A 4 60.89 14.72 44.02
C GLY A 4 59.86 13.87 44.81
N THR A 5 59.31 12.81 44.17
CA THR A 5 58.38 11.77 44.71
C THR A 5 56.96 12.27 45.07
N ARG A 6 55.83 11.54 44.91
CA ARG A 6 55.47 10.11 44.68
C ARG A 6 54.32 10.05 43.65
N SER A 7 54.07 9.06 42.78
CA SER A 7 54.09 7.57 42.81
C SER A 7 52.81 6.92 43.35
N LEU A 8 52.39 5.83 42.68
CA LEU A 8 51.15 4.99 42.77
C LEU A 8 49.93 5.45 41.93
N ALA A 9 49.04 4.56 41.43
CA ALA A 9 49.16 3.36 40.55
C ALA A 9 47.94 2.39 40.72
N VAL A 10 47.71 1.55 39.70
CA VAL A 10 46.90 0.29 39.69
C VAL A 10 45.37 0.36 39.43
N LEU A 11 44.97 -0.67 38.68
CA LEU A 11 43.70 -1.08 38.07
C LEU A 11 42.40 -1.01 38.91
N GLY A 12 41.27 -0.94 38.20
CA GLY A 12 39.95 -1.44 38.62
C GLY A 12 39.07 -1.75 37.38
N VAL A 13 38.41 -2.91 37.34
CA VAL A 13 37.65 -3.42 36.16
C VAL A 13 36.30 -4.00 36.61
N LEU A 14 35.38 -4.17 35.65
CA LEU A 14 34.12 -4.93 35.62
C LEU A 14 32.77 -4.18 35.77
N THR A 15 31.99 -4.32 34.69
CA THR A 15 30.54 -4.59 34.61
C THR A 15 29.51 -3.65 35.23
N LEU A 16 28.66 -3.11 34.35
CA LEU A 16 27.20 -3.31 34.47
C LEU A 16 26.57 -3.35 33.07
N SER A 17 26.08 -4.52 32.67
CA SER A 17 25.16 -4.68 31.53
C SER A 17 23.71 -4.42 31.98
N THR A 18 22.75 -4.57 31.08
CA THR A 18 21.29 -4.48 31.31
C THR A 18 20.76 -3.10 31.75
N VAL A 19 20.51 -2.22 30.77
CA VAL A 19 19.13 -1.89 30.36
C VAL A 19 19.11 -1.81 28.82
N GLY A 20 18.25 -2.58 28.17
CA GLY A 20 17.99 -2.41 26.73
C GLY A 20 16.93 -1.33 26.53
N LEU A 21 17.32 -0.20 25.94
CA LEU A 21 16.42 0.87 25.50
C LEU A 21 16.84 1.31 24.09
N VAL A 22 16.38 0.54 23.09
CA VAL A 22 16.43 0.97 21.68
C VAL A 22 15.28 1.96 21.47
N PRO A 23 15.52 3.20 20.99
CA PRO A 23 14.44 4.11 20.64
C PRO A 23 13.67 3.59 19.42
N ALA A 24 12.38 3.30 19.61
CA ALA A 24 11.47 2.97 18.51
C ALA A 24 11.18 4.24 17.67
N ALA A 25 12.08 4.56 16.74
CA ALA A 25 12.07 5.79 15.94
C ALA A 25 12.60 5.60 14.50
N TRP A 26 12.72 4.35 14.03
CA TRP A 26 13.30 4.00 12.72
C TRP A 26 12.48 2.89 12.05
N ALA A 27 11.27 3.24 11.59
CA ALA A 27 10.40 2.34 10.81
C ALA A 27 9.40 3.06 9.88
N THR A 28 9.34 4.41 9.88
CA THR A 28 8.22 5.17 9.30
C THR A 28 8.54 5.89 7.99
N ASP A 29 9.77 6.37 7.81
CA ASP A 29 10.00 7.47 6.87
C ASP A 29 10.37 7.02 5.44
N ALA A 30 10.87 5.79 5.25
CA ALA A 30 11.10 5.22 3.91
C ALA A 30 9.79 4.93 3.15
N GLY A 31 8.70 4.63 3.87
CA GLY A 31 7.37 4.45 3.26
C GLY A 31 6.68 5.77 2.89
N ALA A 32 7.10 6.90 3.47
CA ALA A 32 6.37 8.16 3.39
C ALA A 32 6.43 8.83 2.00
N GLU A 33 7.58 8.81 1.31
CA GLU A 33 7.66 9.35 -0.07
C GLU A 33 6.90 8.49 -1.08
N LEU A 34 6.91 7.16 -0.91
CA LEU A 34 6.09 6.26 -1.73
C LEU A 34 4.58 6.49 -1.47
N ALA A 35 4.19 6.71 -0.21
CA ALA A 35 2.81 7.02 0.17
C ALA A 35 2.32 8.39 -0.31
N GLN A 36 3.20 9.37 -0.61
CA GLN A 36 2.77 10.64 -1.21
C GLN A 36 2.11 10.44 -2.58
N VAL A 37 2.51 9.40 -3.34
CA VAL A 37 1.86 9.09 -4.63
C VAL A 37 0.40 8.68 -4.43
N ALA A 38 0.07 7.93 -3.36
CA ALA A 38 -1.29 7.50 -3.04
C ALA A 38 -2.25 8.67 -2.73
N GLN A 39 -1.76 9.78 -2.19
CA GLN A 39 -2.56 11.01 -2.02
C GLN A 39 -2.43 12.01 -3.18
N SER A 40 -1.52 11.78 -4.12
CA SER A 40 -1.24 12.72 -5.22
C SER A 40 -2.38 12.86 -6.24
N GLY A 41 -3.34 11.91 -6.25
CA GLY A 41 -4.62 12.03 -6.96
C GLY A 41 -5.71 12.82 -6.22
N VAL A 42 -5.54 13.07 -4.91
CA VAL A 42 -6.53 13.73 -4.03
C VAL A 42 -5.94 15.01 -3.43
N GLY A 43 -5.53 15.93 -4.30
CA GLY A 43 -5.09 17.26 -3.88
C GLY A 43 -6.28 18.13 -3.46
N HIS A 44 -6.48 18.34 -2.16
CA HIS A 44 -7.38 19.38 -1.66
C HIS A 44 -6.79 20.79 -1.94
N PRO A 45 -7.47 21.67 -2.68
CA PRO A 45 -7.14 23.10 -2.68
C PRO A 45 -7.70 23.72 -1.40
N ALA A 46 -6.81 24.20 -0.51
CA ALA A 46 -7.22 24.95 0.68
C ALA A 46 -7.93 26.26 0.26
N GLN A 47 -9.19 26.43 0.63
CA GLN A 47 -9.90 27.70 0.39
C GLN A 47 -9.42 28.76 1.38
N SER A 48 -8.74 29.79 0.89
CA SER A 48 -8.31 30.93 1.69
C SER A 48 -9.53 31.77 2.12
N GLY A 49 -9.92 31.64 3.38
CA GLY A 49 -11.01 32.40 4.00
C GLY A 49 -10.73 33.90 4.10
N GLY A 50 -10.94 34.63 3.00
CA GLY A 50 -10.77 36.09 2.92
C GLY A 50 -11.78 36.85 3.77
N GLN A 51 -11.41 37.16 5.02
CA GLN A 51 -12.23 37.96 5.93
C GLN A 51 -12.57 39.34 5.33
N ARG A 52 -13.84 39.73 5.39
CA ARG A 52 -14.27 41.11 5.12
C ARG A 52 -15.23 41.61 6.19
N ALA A 53 -14.74 42.52 7.02
CA ALA A 53 -15.56 43.33 7.92
C ALA A 53 -16.23 44.50 7.14
N PRO A 54 -17.34 45.08 7.65
CA PRO A 54 -18.27 45.85 6.82
C PRO A 54 -18.00 47.37 6.83
N GLU A 55 -18.49 48.06 5.80
CA GLU A 55 -19.20 49.34 5.98
C GLU A 55 -20.16 49.62 4.82
N THR A 56 -20.79 50.81 4.78
CA THR A 56 -22.19 50.97 4.31
C THR A 56 -22.42 51.87 3.08
N SER A 57 -23.67 51.79 2.57
CA SER A 57 -24.39 52.78 1.76
C SER A 57 -24.17 52.80 0.23
N GLY A 58 -25.21 53.27 -0.50
CA GLY A 58 -25.20 53.48 -1.96
C GLY A 58 -26.31 52.71 -2.70
N ALA A 59 -27.28 53.43 -3.27
CA ALA A 59 -28.40 52.91 -4.07
C ALA A 59 -28.39 53.58 -5.48
N PRO A 60 -29.20 53.15 -6.47
CA PRO A 60 -28.61 52.88 -7.81
C PRO A 60 -29.15 53.69 -9.00
N THR A 61 -28.40 53.66 -10.11
CA THR A 61 -28.83 53.80 -11.51
C THR A 61 -28.04 52.78 -12.35
N ALA A 62 -28.58 51.93 -13.25
CA ALA A 62 -29.61 52.07 -14.28
C ALA A 62 -29.10 52.71 -15.59
N GLN A 63 -28.82 51.89 -16.62
CA GLN A 63 -29.58 51.89 -17.90
C GLN A 63 -29.23 50.69 -18.83
N GLU A 64 -30.26 50.26 -19.57
CA GLU A 64 -30.35 49.90 -21.01
C GLU A 64 -29.08 49.69 -21.86
N SER A 65 -29.07 48.87 -22.93
CA SER A 65 -30.14 48.18 -23.70
C SER A 65 -29.54 47.04 -24.57
N GLY A 66 -30.31 46.35 -25.45
CA GLY A 66 -29.66 45.81 -26.68
C GLY A 66 -30.07 44.49 -27.36
N ILE A 67 -31.27 43.93 -27.17
CA ILE A 67 -32.07 43.29 -28.24
C ILE A 67 -31.45 42.12 -29.11
N THR A 68 -31.82 40.88 -28.72
CA THR A 68 -32.34 39.75 -29.54
C THR A 68 -31.56 39.05 -30.70
N LYS A 69 -31.28 37.74 -30.48
CA LYS A 69 -31.91 36.54 -31.12
C LYS A 69 -31.65 36.19 -32.61
N GLY A 70 -31.15 34.96 -32.84
CA GLY A 70 -31.18 34.22 -34.13
C GLY A 70 -30.15 33.07 -34.17
N GLN A 71 -30.45 31.88 -33.63
CA GLN A 71 -30.97 30.68 -34.32
C GLN A 71 -29.98 29.91 -35.24
N SER A 72 -29.58 28.74 -34.74
CA SER A 72 -29.64 27.43 -35.43
C SER A 72 -28.76 27.09 -36.64
N ALA A 73 -27.75 26.25 -36.35
CA ALA A 73 -27.63 24.86 -36.82
C ALA A 73 -26.87 24.48 -38.12
N SER A 74 -26.15 23.36 -37.98
CA SER A 74 -25.87 22.30 -38.96
C SER A 74 -24.72 22.44 -39.99
N SER A 75 -23.67 21.64 -39.73
CA SER A 75 -22.98 20.70 -40.65
C SER A 75 -22.41 21.19 -41.99
N MET A 76 -21.13 20.88 -42.26
CA MET A 76 -20.76 19.77 -43.16
C MET A 76 -19.24 19.51 -43.21
N THR A 77 -18.91 18.26 -43.52
CA THR A 77 -17.62 17.62 -43.80
C THR A 77 -16.67 18.35 -44.75
N GLY A 78 -15.35 18.15 -44.60
CA GLY A 78 -14.34 18.40 -45.63
C GLY A 78 -12.98 17.75 -45.33
N GLU A 79 -12.64 16.66 -46.03
CA GLU A 79 -11.31 16.03 -45.96
C GLU A 79 -10.29 16.78 -46.84
N GLY A 80 -8.99 16.63 -46.52
CA GLY A 80 -7.92 17.24 -47.32
C GLY A 80 -6.50 16.90 -46.84
N GLN A 81 -6.00 15.72 -47.17
CA GLN A 81 -4.56 15.43 -47.07
C GLN A 81 -3.80 16.18 -48.17
N LEU A 82 -2.56 16.65 -47.89
CA LEU A 82 -1.33 16.18 -48.55
C LEU A 82 -0.07 16.94 -48.11
N SER A 83 0.97 16.15 -47.80
CA SER A 83 2.42 16.41 -47.99
C SER A 83 3.14 17.57 -47.29
N ALA A 84 4.27 17.24 -46.65
CA ALA A 84 5.33 18.15 -46.22
C ALA A 84 6.37 18.43 -47.34
N PRO A 85 7.31 19.36 -47.11
CA PRO A 85 8.73 19.06 -47.37
C PRO A 85 9.70 19.51 -46.25
N GLU A 86 11.00 19.19 -46.39
CA GLU A 86 11.98 19.16 -45.29
C GLU A 86 13.00 20.32 -45.20
N SER A 87 13.29 20.72 -43.96
CA SER A 87 14.63 21.02 -43.41
C SER A 87 15.40 22.34 -43.70
N ARG A 88 16.29 22.66 -42.74
CA ARG A 88 17.41 23.65 -42.72
C ARG A 88 17.03 25.15 -42.78
N GLY A 89 17.46 26.03 -41.87
CA GLY A 89 18.16 25.87 -40.58
C GLY A 89 19.24 26.93 -40.32
N SER A 90 19.24 27.55 -39.13
CA SER A 90 20.37 28.32 -38.51
C SER A 90 20.02 28.77 -37.08
N GLN A 91 21.01 28.76 -36.17
CA GLN A 91 20.99 29.39 -34.82
C GLN A 91 21.88 30.68 -34.87
N PRO A 92 22.38 31.29 -33.76
CA PRO A 92 21.97 31.29 -32.34
C PRO A 92 21.87 32.70 -31.69
N SER A 93 21.28 32.79 -30.49
CA SER A 93 21.64 33.65 -29.33
C SER A 93 20.62 33.38 -28.19
N ALA A 94 21.02 32.78 -27.07
CA ALA A 94 21.61 33.41 -25.88
C ALA A 94 20.56 34.18 -25.04
N ASP A 95 19.90 33.53 -24.07
CA ASP A 95 20.20 33.51 -22.61
C ASP A 95 19.27 34.53 -21.87
N VAL A 96 18.86 34.41 -20.59
CA VAL A 96 19.38 33.73 -19.39
C VAL A 96 18.22 33.11 -18.55
N GLU A 97 18.52 31.97 -17.92
CA GLU A 97 18.07 31.39 -16.62
C GLU A 97 16.97 32.10 -15.78
N THR A 98 16.09 31.38 -15.08
CA THR A 98 16.49 30.66 -13.84
C THR A 98 15.58 29.50 -13.43
N THR A 99 16.18 28.57 -12.67
CA THR A 99 15.70 27.21 -12.37
C THR A 99 15.36 27.01 -10.89
N GLY A 100 14.75 25.86 -10.57
CA GLY A 100 14.38 25.47 -9.20
C GLY A 100 14.12 23.97 -9.06
N GLY A 101 14.97 23.12 -9.66
CA GLY A 101 14.92 21.66 -9.55
C GLY A 101 16.13 21.13 -8.78
N VAL A 102 15.94 20.08 -7.98
CA VAL A 102 17.01 19.46 -7.18
C VAL A 102 17.73 18.40 -8.00
N SER A 103 19.07 18.45 -8.02
CA SER A 103 19.92 17.53 -8.80
C SER A 103 20.14 16.19 -8.10
N ALA A 104 20.39 15.15 -8.91
CA ALA A 104 20.98 13.90 -8.44
C ALA A 104 22.38 14.14 -7.85
N SER A 105 22.73 13.39 -6.81
CA SER A 105 24.06 13.41 -6.19
C SER A 105 25.07 12.64 -7.04
N ALA A 106 26.05 13.35 -7.61
CA ALA A 106 27.19 12.70 -8.28
C ALA A 106 28.09 11.99 -7.25
N ALA A 107 28.68 10.87 -7.65
CA ALA A 107 29.64 10.14 -6.82
C ALA A 107 30.89 11.00 -6.51
N ALA A 108 31.36 10.97 -5.27
CA ALA A 108 32.49 11.77 -4.83
C ALA A 108 33.84 11.15 -5.28
N THR A 109 34.41 11.68 -6.36
CA THR A 109 35.82 11.41 -6.71
C THR A 109 36.75 12.04 -5.67
N PRO A 110 37.70 11.29 -5.06
CA PRO A 110 38.69 11.88 -4.16
C PRO A 110 39.65 12.84 -4.91
N GLU A 111 39.70 14.11 -4.49
CA GLU A 111 40.67 15.07 -5.04
C GLU A 111 42.10 14.74 -4.59
N GLY A 112 42.88 14.12 -5.47
CA GLY A 112 44.29 13.82 -5.23
C GLY A 112 45.17 15.07 -5.29
N ALA A 113 46.01 15.29 -4.27
CA ALA A 113 47.00 16.36 -4.27
C ALA A 113 48.03 16.17 -5.41
N ALA A 114 48.08 17.09 -6.36
CA ALA A 114 48.93 16.98 -7.54
C ALA A 114 50.42 17.10 -7.19
N GLY A 115 51.24 16.11 -7.56
CA GLY A 115 52.70 16.29 -7.53
C GLY A 115 53.65 15.10 -7.51
N ARG A 116 53.55 14.13 -8.45
CA ARG A 116 54.77 13.51 -9.05
C ARG A 116 54.51 12.64 -10.29
N THR A 117 55.37 12.86 -11.29
CA THR A 117 55.84 11.94 -12.35
C THR A 117 55.02 10.68 -12.63
N VAL A 118 54.40 10.63 -13.83
CA VAL A 118 53.93 9.39 -14.46
C VAL A 118 55.07 8.39 -14.57
N ALA A 119 54.87 7.17 -14.07
CA ALA A 119 55.65 6.00 -14.43
C ALA A 119 54.82 5.14 -15.41
N THR A 120 55.44 4.68 -16.49
CA THR A 120 54.81 3.77 -17.45
C THR A 120 54.69 2.35 -16.86
N ALA A 121 53.67 1.60 -17.27
CA ALA A 121 53.25 0.34 -16.66
C ALA A 121 54.15 -0.89 -16.98
N GLU A 122 55.47 -0.71 -17.02
CA GLU A 122 56.46 -1.76 -17.34
C GLU A 122 57.62 -1.84 -16.33
N ASP A 123 57.39 -1.57 -15.04
CA ASP A 123 58.37 -1.97 -13.99
C ASP A 123 57.74 -2.25 -12.61
N ALA A 124 56.91 -3.29 -12.54
CA ALA A 124 56.35 -3.82 -11.28
C ALA A 124 56.35 -5.37 -11.20
N ALA A 125 57.03 -6.06 -12.13
CA ALA A 125 57.02 -7.52 -12.26
C ALA A 125 58.02 -8.22 -11.30
N LEU A 126 57.97 -7.91 -10.01
CA LEU A 126 59.00 -8.32 -9.03
C LEU A 126 58.46 -9.14 -7.83
N LYS A 127 57.89 -10.31 -8.15
CA LYS A 127 57.78 -11.50 -7.28
C LYS A 127 57.46 -11.28 -5.79
N GLY A 128 56.34 -10.62 -5.51
CA GLY A 128 55.47 -11.04 -4.41
C GLY A 128 54.36 -11.91 -4.99
N ALA A 129 54.03 -13.03 -4.35
CA ALA A 129 52.71 -13.64 -4.59
C ALA A 129 51.69 -12.78 -3.85
N THR A 130 50.82 -12.08 -4.57
CA THR A 130 49.63 -11.47 -3.98
C THR A 130 48.77 -12.60 -3.41
N VAL A 131 48.70 -12.70 -2.09
CA VAL A 131 47.83 -13.66 -1.42
C VAL A 131 46.39 -13.23 -1.66
N ASP A 132 45.60 -14.09 -2.28
CA ASP A 132 44.18 -13.82 -2.49
C ASP A 132 43.48 -13.73 -1.12
N THR A 133 42.87 -12.59 -0.82
CA THR A 133 42.06 -12.36 0.37
C THR A 133 40.76 -13.15 0.27
N PRO A 134 40.44 -14.06 1.21
CA PRO A 134 39.15 -14.77 1.21
C PRO A 134 37.98 -13.79 1.32
N ILE A 135 36.87 -14.07 0.63
CA ILE A 135 35.68 -13.22 0.72
C ILE A 135 35.16 -13.12 2.16
N PRO A 136 35.13 -14.18 2.99
CA PRO A 136 34.83 -14.09 4.43
C PRO A 136 35.82 -13.30 5.29
N GLU A 137 36.93 -12.79 4.74
CA GLU A 137 37.76 -11.79 5.41
C GLU A 137 37.35 -10.36 5.03
N ILE A 138 36.97 -10.13 3.77
CA ILE A 138 36.36 -8.87 3.29
C ILE A 138 35.03 -8.63 4.00
N GLN A 139 34.17 -9.66 4.07
CA GLN A 139 32.90 -9.68 4.81
C GLN A 139 33.09 -9.84 6.34
N THR A 140 34.10 -9.16 6.90
CA THR A 140 34.29 -9.03 8.35
C THR A 140 33.76 -7.68 8.79
N VAL A 141 32.60 -7.65 9.43
CA VAL A 141 31.99 -6.43 10.00
C VAL A 141 32.94 -5.68 10.94
N GLY A 142 32.93 -4.35 10.84
CA GLY A 142 33.79 -3.39 11.55
C GLY A 142 33.04 -2.46 12.52
N GLU A 143 32.57 -1.31 12.02
CA GLU A 143 31.74 -0.35 12.76
C GLU A 143 30.32 -0.35 12.18
N GLY A 144 29.31 -0.67 13.00
CA GLY A 144 27.96 -0.92 12.48
C GLY A 144 27.91 -2.27 11.75
N ASP A 145 27.45 -2.23 10.50
CA ASP A 145 27.47 -3.30 9.51
C ASP A 145 28.66 -3.21 8.53
N ASP A 146 29.25 -2.01 8.32
CA ASP A 146 30.40 -1.75 7.42
C ASP A 146 31.50 -2.83 7.45
N SER A 147 32.09 -3.14 6.29
CA SER A 147 33.30 -3.96 6.23
C SER A 147 34.49 -3.32 6.98
N ALA A 148 35.14 -4.09 7.85
CA ALA A 148 36.41 -3.72 8.48
C ALA A 148 37.59 -3.54 7.49
N MET A 149 37.36 -3.78 6.19
CA MET A 149 38.32 -3.55 5.11
C MET A 149 37.99 -2.32 4.23
N VAL A 150 36.96 -1.52 4.54
CA VAL A 150 36.61 -0.30 3.77
C VAL A 150 37.85 0.57 3.48
N GLY A 151 38.03 0.93 2.20
CA GLY A 151 39.16 1.70 1.70
C GLY A 151 40.43 0.89 1.42
N ALA A 152 40.50 -0.39 1.79
CA ALA A 152 41.62 -1.26 1.43
C ALA A 152 41.49 -1.76 -0.02
N THR A 153 42.62 -1.80 -0.74
CA THR A 153 42.71 -2.48 -2.04
C THR A 153 43.08 -3.95 -1.80
N VAL A 154 42.21 -4.86 -2.22
CA VAL A 154 42.35 -6.32 -2.06
C VAL A 154 42.38 -7.02 -3.41
N THR A 155 42.68 -8.31 -3.40
CA THR A 155 42.53 -9.21 -4.55
C THR A 155 41.90 -10.49 -4.06
N THR A 156 40.83 -10.96 -4.70
CA THR A 156 40.05 -12.12 -4.24
C THR A 156 39.64 -13.02 -5.42
N VAL A 157 39.17 -14.22 -5.12
CA VAL A 157 38.77 -15.24 -6.10
C VAL A 157 37.37 -15.76 -5.78
N GLY A 158 36.48 -15.74 -6.78
CA GLY A 158 35.11 -16.21 -6.64
C GLY A 158 34.51 -16.71 -7.96
N VAL A 159 33.47 -17.53 -7.86
CA VAL A 159 32.61 -17.93 -8.98
C VAL A 159 31.48 -16.90 -9.10
N VAL A 160 31.22 -16.41 -10.31
CA VAL A 160 30.17 -15.43 -10.59
C VAL A 160 28.80 -16.07 -10.39
N THR A 161 27.99 -15.51 -9.51
CA THR A 161 26.64 -16.01 -9.14
C THR A 161 25.52 -15.20 -9.76
N ALA A 162 25.73 -13.91 -10.03
CA ALA A 162 24.78 -13.02 -10.71
C ALA A 162 25.50 -11.95 -11.55
N ALA A 163 24.83 -11.38 -12.55
CA ALA A 163 25.41 -10.36 -13.43
C ALA A 163 24.37 -9.36 -13.96
N TYR A 164 24.71 -8.07 -13.96
CA TYR A 164 23.82 -6.95 -14.27
C TYR A 164 24.52 -5.95 -15.22
N PRO A 165 24.59 -6.23 -16.54
CA PRO A 165 25.30 -5.39 -17.49
C PRO A 165 24.63 -4.02 -17.70
N ALA A 166 25.44 -2.97 -17.77
CA ALA A 166 24.99 -1.62 -18.04
C ALA A 166 24.37 -1.50 -19.44
N GLY A 167 23.25 -0.79 -19.56
CA GLY A 167 22.56 -0.58 -20.84
C GLY A 167 21.74 -1.77 -21.36
N GLU A 168 21.61 -2.87 -20.62
CA GLU A 168 20.80 -4.02 -21.06
C GLU A 168 19.33 -3.61 -21.29
N SER A 169 18.73 -4.13 -22.38
CA SER A 169 17.41 -3.73 -22.89
C SER A 169 17.21 -2.21 -23.09
N GLY A 170 18.30 -1.42 -23.18
CA GLY A 170 18.23 0.04 -23.29
C GLY A 170 17.92 0.75 -21.97
N LEU A 171 17.96 0.05 -20.84
CA LEU A 171 17.80 0.62 -19.51
C LEU A 171 19.11 1.30 -19.08
N ALA A 172 19.04 2.58 -18.79
CA ALA A 172 20.23 3.41 -18.59
C ALA A 172 20.93 3.19 -17.23
N ASP A 173 20.21 2.68 -16.23
CA ASP A 173 20.65 2.59 -14.83
C ASP A 173 20.36 1.18 -14.29
N THR A 174 21.27 0.22 -14.53
CA THR A 174 21.20 -1.14 -13.97
C THR A 174 21.98 -1.18 -12.65
N LEU A 175 22.42 -2.36 -12.18
CA LEU A 175 23.33 -2.44 -11.02
C LEU A 175 24.82 -2.25 -11.40
N ASP A 176 25.14 -2.14 -12.70
CA ASP A 176 26.49 -1.87 -13.24
C ASP A 176 27.61 -2.76 -12.65
N GLY A 177 27.32 -4.05 -12.45
CA GLY A 177 28.16 -4.96 -11.68
C GLY A 177 27.78 -6.43 -11.77
N TYR A 178 28.43 -7.26 -10.95
CA TYR A 178 28.21 -8.71 -10.86
C TYR A 178 28.56 -9.24 -9.48
N THR A 179 27.90 -10.29 -9.03
CA THR A 179 28.13 -10.88 -7.71
C THR A 179 29.03 -12.10 -7.83
N ILE A 180 30.01 -12.27 -6.94
CA ILE A 180 30.88 -13.45 -6.86
C ILE A 180 30.75 -14.14 -5.50
N GLN A 181 30.95 -15.46 -5.46
CA GLN A 181 30.93 -16.24 -4.23
C GLN A 181 32.09 -17.25 -4.19
N THR A 182 32.60 -17.52 -2.99
CA THR A 182 33.77 -18.39 -2.74
C THR A 182 33.59 -19.77 -3.38
N PRO A 183 34.57 -20.31 -4.13
CA PRO A 183 34.44 -21.61 -4.80
C PRO A 183 34.09 -22.76 -3.83
N GLY A 184 33.17 -23.64 -4.23
CA GLY A 184 32.73 -24.77 -3.41
C GLY A 184 31.88 -24.43 -2.18
N SER A 185 31.46 -23.17 -2.01
CA SER A 185 30.65 -22.72 -0.87
C SER A 185 29.13 -22.78 -1.11
N GLY A 186 28.37 -22.50 -0.04
CA GLY A 186 26.91 -22.52 -0.03
C GLY A 186 26.32 -23.92 0.20
N GLY A 187 25.09 -24.15 -0.25
CA GLY A 187 24.38 -25.40 0.00
C GLY A 187 23.93 -25.54 1.46
N ALA A 188 24.45 -26.53 2.18
CA ALA A 188 24.06 -26.78 3.57
C ALA A 188 24.65 -25.73 4.52
N TRP A 189 23.83 -24.77 4.95
CA TRP A 189 24.26 -23.66 5.80
C TRP A 189 24.44 -24.02 7.27
N ASP A 190 25.40 -23.38 7.92
CA ASP A 190 25.54 -23.34 9.37
C ASP A 190 25.02 -21.98 9.88
N GLU A 191 23.89 -22.03 10.59
CA GLU A 191 23.22 -20.89 11.23
C GLU A 191 24.07 -20.19 12.31
N GLY A 192 25.25 -20.74 12.66
CA GLY A 192 26.27 -20.11 13.47
C GLY A 192 27.28 -19.24 12.70
N ARG A 193 27.21 -19.19 11.36
CA ARG A 193 28.08 -18.31 10.54
C ARG A 193 27.64 -16.86 10.67
N ALA A 194 28.63 -15.98 10.75
CA ALA A 194 28.45 -14.53 10.99
C ALA A 194 29.14 -13.68 9.90
N ARG A 195 29.39 -14.25 8.73
CA ARG A 195 30.06 -13.63 7.57
C ARG A 195 29.64 -14.35 6.29
N SER A 196 29.44 -13.60 5.21
CA SER A 196 29.14 -14.16 3.90
C SER A 196 30.38 -14.76 3.20
N ASP A 197 30.14 -15.73 2.32
CA ASP A 197 31.12 -16.24 1.34
C ASP A 197 31.14 -15.45 0.03
N ALA A 198 30.28 -14.43 -0.12
CA ALA A 198 30.00 -13.73 -1.37
C ALA A 198 30.18 -12.21 -1.26
N LEU A 199 30.28 -11.54 -2.42
CA LEU A 199 30.65 -10.13 -2.54
C LEU A 199 30.14 -9.54 -3.87
N PHE A 200 29.52 -8.35 -3.82
CA PHE A 200 29.18 -7.60 -5.02
C PHE A 200 30.41 -6.90 -5.62
N ILE A 201 30.58 -7.02 -6.94
CA ILE A 201 31.67 -6.41 -7.70
C ILE A 201 31.09 -5.30 -8.58
N TYR A 202 31.32 -4.06 -8.18
CA TYR A 202 30.94 -2.89 -8.96
C TYR A 202 32.04 -2.55 -9.96
N VAL A 203 31.67 -2.42 -11.24
CA VAL A 203 32.59 -2.05 -12.33
C VAL A 203 32.17 -0.80 -13.11
N GLY A 204 30.94 -0.33 -12.91
CA GLY A 204 30.42 0.85 -13.60
C GLY A 204 30.10 0.62 -15.08
N LYS A 205 29.61 1.66 -15.75
CA LYS A 205 28.96 1.56 -17.07
C LYS A 205 29.86 1.14 -18.23
N ASP A 206 31.17 1.36 -18.12
CA ASP A 206 32.19 0.93 -19.10
C ASP A 206 32.89 -0.40 -18.69
N GLY A 207 32.45 -1.03 -17.59
CA GLY A 207 33.11 -2.18 -16.97
C GLY A 207 32.90 -3.50 -17.71
N GLN A 208 33.91 -4.38 -17.68
CA GLN A 208 33.78 -5.75 -18.20
C GLN A 208 33.13 -6.65 -17.16
N ILE A 209 32.07 -7.34 -17.56
CA ILE A 209 31.28 -8.25 -16.72
C ILE A 209 31.46 -9.70 -17.22
N PRO A 210 31.91 -10.64 -16.38
CA PRO A 210 32.02 -12.05 -16.71
C PRO A 210 30.65 -12.75 -16.77
N ALA A 211 30.57 -13.89 -17.46
CA ALA A 211 29.37 -14.72 -17.47
C ALA A 211 29.18 -15.45 -16.14
N VAL A 212 27.93 -15.63 -15.71
CA VAL A 212 27.57 -16.45 -14.53
C VAL A 212 28.16 -17.87 -14.65
N GLY A 213 28.68 -18.40 -13.55
CA GLY A 213 29.43 -19.65 -13.50
C GLY A 213 30.92 -19.55 -13.85
N THR A 214 31.40 -18.41 -14.37
CA THR A 214 32.85 -18.17 -14.57
C THR A 214 33.53 -17.98 -13.22
N CYS A 215 34.71 -18.59 -13.00
CA CYS A 215 35.54 -18.25 -11.86
C CYS A 215 36.54 -17.15 -12.22
N VAL A 216 36.65 -16.14 -11.37
CA VAL A 216 37.43 -14.93 -11.62
C VAL A 216 38.29 -14.56 -10.41
N ARG A 217 39.50 -14.06 -10.68
CA ARG A 217 40.30 -13.28 -9.75
C ARG A 217 40.09 -11.80 -10.04
N VAL A 218 39.66 -11.05 -9.03
CA VAL A 218 39.29 -9.64 -9.13
C VAL A 218 40.16 -8.83 -8.18
N SER A 219 40.61 -7.65 -8.63
CA SER A 219 41.33 -6.67 -7.80
C SER A 219 40.57 -5.34 -7.79
N GLY A 220 40.45 -4.73 -6.62
CA GLY A 220 39.68 -3.51 -6.43
C GLY A 220 39.75 -2.98 -5.00
N THR A 221 39.03 -1.90 -4.73
CA THR A 221 38.96 -1.28 -3.39
C THR A 221 37.62 -1.58 -2.74
N VAL A 222 37.64 -2.03 -1.48
CA VAL A 222 36.44 -2.33 -0.69
C VAL A 222 35.74 -1.04 -0.27
N GLY A 223 34.42 -1.01 -0.31
CA GLY A 223 33.62 0.11 0.19
C GLY A 223 32.13 -0.21 0.25
N GLU A 224 31.38 0.64 0.94
CA GLU A 224 29.93 0.48 1.19
C GLU A 224 29.06 1.15 0.12
N PHE A 225 27.89 0.56 -0.16
CA PHE A 225 26.85 1.18 -0.99
C PHE A 225 25.44 1.08 -0.39
N PRO A 226 24.72 2.21 -0.18
CA PRO A 226 25.24 3.59 -0.20
C PRO A 226 26.29 3.78 0.91
N ALA A 227 27.23 4.70 0.70
CA ALA A 227 28.26 4.99 1.70
C ALA A 227 27.62 5.45 3.02
N THR A 228 27.96 4.76 4.11
CA THR A 228 27.46 4.98 5.47
C THR A 228 28.12 6.21 6.13
N THR A 229 27.47 6.72 7.18
CA THR A 229 28.14 7.62 8.13
C THR A 229 27.70 7.26 9.55
N ALA A 230 28.51 7.57 10.56
CA ALA A 230 28.18 7.39 11.99
C ALA A 230 26.94 8.20 12.49
N THR A 231 26.17 8.79 11.58
CA THR A 231 24.91 9.50 11.83
C THR A 231 23.75 9.12 10.88
N SER A 232 23.96 8.24 9.89
CA SER A 232 22.92 7.88 8.91
C SER A 232 23.21 6.58 8.12
N ASN A 233 22.15 5.79 7.89
CA ASN A 233 22.09 4.43 7.36
C ASN A 233 22.57 3.33 8.33
N PRO A 234 21.73 2.32 8.64
CA PRO A 234 22.07 1.08 9.35
C PRO A 234 21.98 -0.16 8.43
N SER A 235 22.26 0.03 7.14
CA SER A 235 22.23 -1.01 6.10
C SER A 235 23.00 -0.54 4.87
N SER A 236 24.13 -1.17 4.55
CA SER A 236 24.85 -1.01 3.28
C SER A 236 25.25 -2.35 2.67
N LEU A 237 25.57 -2.32 1.37
CA LEU A 237 26.15 -3.42 0.62
C LEU A 237 27.67 -3.27 0.61
N THR A 238 28.38 -4.22 1.21
CA THR A 238 29.84 -4.37 1.07
C THR A 238 30.13 -4.75 -0.38
N GLN A 239 30.90 -3.90 -1.08
CA GLN A 239 31.24 -4.11 -2.49
C GLN A 239 32.71 -3.87 -2.79
N LEU A 240 33.19 -4.48 -3.88
CA LEU A 240 34.51 -4.24 -4.45
C LEU A 240 34.40 -3.36 -5.68
N ALA A 241 34.91 -2.13 -5.61
CA ALA A 241 35.07 -1.27 -6.77
C ALA A 241 36.28 -1.76 -7.60
N ALA A 242 36.01 -2.51 -8.66
CA ALA A 242 37.02 -3.23 -9.44
C ALA A 242 37.32 -2.56 -10.79
N THR A 243 38.57 -2.66 -11.24
CA THR A 243 39.02 -2.11 -12.54
C THR A 243 39.19 -3.17 -13.63
N GLY A 244 38.96 -4.44 -13.29
CA GLY A 244 39.03 -5.58 -14.20
C GLY A 244 39.14 -6.91 -13.45
N PHE A 245 39.16 -8.01 -14.19
CA PHE A 245 39.30 -9.36 -13.66
C PHE A 245 40.20 -10.23 -14.55
N THR A 246 40.63 -11.38 -14.02
CA THR A 246 41.24 -12.46 -14.81
C THR A 246 40.50 -13.77 -14.54
N GLN A 247 40.26 -14.59 -15.58
CA GLN A 247 39.64 -15.91 -15.38
C GLN A 247 40.58 -16.85 -14.63
N VAL A 248 40.02 -17.71 -13.77
CA VAL A 248 40.72 -18.77 -13.04
C VAL A 248 40.10 -20.11 -13.40
N ASP A 249 40.93 -21.08 -13.79
CA ASP A 249 40.46 -22.43 -14.10
C ASP A 249 40.48 -23.34 -12.86
N GLY A 250 39.56 -24.33 -12.81
CA GLY A 250 39.57 -25.39 -11.80
C GLY A 250 38.91 -25.07 -10.45
N CYS A 251 38.22 -23.93 -10.34
CA CYS A 251 37.38 -23.63 -9.17
C CYS A 251 36.20 -24.60 -9.04
N GLU A 252 35.85 -24.98 -7.81
CA GLU A 252 34.63 -25.74 -7.54
C GLU A 252 33.38 -24.84 -7.64
N ALA A 253 32.30 -25.38 -8.17
CA ALA A 253 31.05 -24.63 -8.35
C ALA A 253 30.41 -24.26 -7.01
N VAL A 254 29.72 -23.12 -6.99
CA VAL A 254 28.91 -22.67 -5.84
C VAL A 254 27.58 -23.41 -5.83
N ALA A 255 27.11 -23.80 -4.65
CA ALA A 255 25.79 -24.37 -4.44
C ALA A 255 24.83 -23.32 -3.85
N PRO A 256 23.61 -23.13 -4.39
CA PRO A 256 22.60 -22.27 -3.76
C PRO A 256 22.27 -22.72 -2.33
N THR A 257 22.13 -21.77 -1.41
CA THR A 257 21.83 -22.02 0.01
C THR A 257 20.31 -22.02 0.26
N PRO A 258 19.69 -23.12 0.71
CA PRO A 258 18.25 -23.17 0.98
C PRO A 258 17.79 -22.23 2.09
N VAL A 259 16.75 -21.44 1.84
CA VAL A 259 16.07 -20.61 2.86
C VAL A 259 14.55 -20.81 2.80
N THR A 260 13.89 -20.97 3.95
CA THR A 260 12.43 -21.25 4.05
C THR A 260 11.63 -20.09 4.66
N GLY A 261 12.19 -18.89 4.66
CA GLY A 261 11.62 -17.68 5.25
C GLY A 261 12.53 -16.48 5.05
N VAL A 262 12.10 -15.30 5.50
CA VAL A 262 12.88 -14.06 5.40
C VAL A 262 14.14 -14.18 6.28
N PRO A 263 15.35 -13.90 5.75
CA PRO A 263 16.54 -13.70 6.56
C PRO A 263 16.37 -12.45 7.41
N VAL A 264 16.10 -12.63 8.71
CA VAL A 264 15.84 -11.53 9.65
C VAL A 264 17.12 -10.81 10.10
N ASP A 265 16.97 -9.64 10.69
CA ASP A 265 18.04 -8.81 11.25
C ASP A 265 18.98 -9.63 12.17
N GLY A 266 20.28 -9.41 12.02
CA GLY A 266 21.32 -10.21 12.68
C GLY A 266 21.57 -11.59 12.06
N ARG A 267 20.89 -11.94 10.96
CA ARG A 267 21.22 -13.09 10.09
C ARG A 267 21.38 -12.72 8.62
N ALA A 268 20.62 -11.75 8.11
CA ALA A 268 20.70 -11.32 6.71
C ALA A 268 22.14 -11.01 6.25
N GLU A 269 22.91 -10.35 7.12
CA GLU A 269 24.34 -10.05 6.94
C GLU A 269 25.21 -11.27 6.61
N ALA A 270 24.98 -12.41 7.27
CA ALA A 270 25.72 -13.63 7.01
C ALA A 270 25.39 -14.26 5.64
N TYR A 271 24.33 -13.77 4.98
CA TYR A 271 23.89 -14.14 3.63
C TYR A 271 24.08 -12.99 2.61
N GLU A 272 24.72 -11.88 2.97
CA GLU A 272 24.87 -10.73 2.06
C GLU A 272 25.63 -11.13 0.77
N SER A 273 25.15 -10.70 -0.40
CA SER A 273 25.64 -11.14 -1.71
C SER A 273 25.55 -12.66 -2.00
N MET A 274 24.99 -13.49 -1.12
CA MET A 274 24.97 -14.96 -1.30
C MET A 274 23.90 -15.45 -2.27
N LEU A 275 24.23 -16.51 -3.01
CA LEU A 275 23.28 -17.26 -3.83
C LEU A 275 22.37 -18.13 -2.96
N LEU A 276 21.08 -17.79 -2.88
CA LEU A 276 20.05 -18.46 -2.09
C LEU A 276 19.04 -19.22 -2.96
N ASP A 277 18.44 -20.26 -2.39
CA ASP A 277 17.33 -21.05 -2.94
C ASP A 277 16.11 -20.90 -2.03
N PRO A 278 15.16 -19.97 -2.31
CA PRO A 278 14.00 -19.75 -1.46
C PRO A 278 12.94 -20.85 -1.64
N GLN A 279 12.86 -21.74 -0.67
CA GLN A 279 12.03 -22.95 -0.71
C GLN A 279 10.64 -22.74 -0.10
N GLY A 280 9.71 -23.62 -0.50
CA GLY A 280 8.31 -23.60 -0.04
C GLY A 280 7.44 -22.61 -0.83
N THR A 281 6.21 -22.41 -0.36
CA THR A 281 5.29 -21.44 -0.94
C THR A 281 5.53 -20.07 -0.35
N TRP A 282 5.68 -19.07 -1.22
CA TRP A 282 5.63 -17.65 -0.86
C TRP A 282 4.32 -17.06 -1.37
N THR A 283 3.82 -16.02 -0.74
CA THR A 283 2.60 -15.31 -1.16
C THR A 283 2.88 -13.84 -1.36
N ILE A 284 2.38 -13.28 -2.48
CA ILE A 284 2.49 -11.85 -2.78
C ILE A 284 1.65 -11.09 -1.77
N THR A 285 2.28 -10.18 -1.04
CA THR A 285 1.62 -9.29 -0.08
C THR A 285 1.49 -7.87 -0.62
N ASP A 286 2.42 -7.40 -1.47
CA ASP A 286 2.32 -6.12 -2.20
C ASP A 286 2.73 -6.27 -3.68
N ASN A 287 2.09 -5.46 -4.53
CA ASN A 287 2.35 -5.32 -5.96
C ASN A 287 2.24 -3.85 -6.45
N TYR A 288 2.16 -2.88 -5.54
CA TYR A 288 1.96 -1.46 -5.85
C TYR A 288 3.14 -0.86 -6.62
N ALA A 289 4.37 -1.24 -6.28
CA ALA A 289 5.59 -0.76 -6.91
C ALA A 289 5.96 -1.50 -8.22
N ALA A 290 5.26 -2.59 -8.56
CA ALA A 290 5.62 -3.49 -9.67
C ALA A 290 5.62 -2.83 -11.06
N ASN A 291 4.90 -1.72 -11.25
CA ASN A 291 4.91 -0.94 -12.49
C ASN A 291 5.89 0.25 -12.47
N GLN A 292 6.51 0.56 -11.34
CA GLN A 292 7.43 1.70 -11.20
C GLN A 292 8.88 1.29 -10.96
N TYR A 293 9.09 0.20 -10.23
CA TYR A 293 10.40 -0.35 -9.87
C TYR A 293 10.47 -1.87 -10.06
N GLY A 294 9.51 -2.48 -10.76
CA GLY A 294 9.50 -3.92 -11.04
C GLY A 294 9.29 -4.84 -9.83
N THR A 295 9.24 -4.31 -8.60
CA THR A 295 9.27 -5.07 -7.35
C THR A 295 7.95 -5.72 -6.94
N LEU A 296 8.04 -6.86 -6.24
CA LEU A 296 6.93 -7.49 -5.49
C LEU A 296 7.34 -7.70 -4.03
N ALA A 297 6.45 -7.44 -3.09
CA ALA A 297 6.68 -7.80 -1.69
C ALA A 297 6.09 -9.19 -1.41
N LEU A 298 6.89 -10.09 -0.85
CA LEU A 298 6.56 -11.49 -0.59
C LEU A 298 6.58 -11.80 0.91
N THR A 299 5.72 -12.71 1.36
CA THR A 299 5.78 -13.31 2.71
C THR A 299 5.77 -14.83 2.60
N PRO A 300 6.50 -15.58 3.46
CA PRO A 300 6.49 -17.04 3.44
C PRO A 300 5.16 -17.57 3.97
N GLY A 301 4.62 -18.60 3.30
CA GLY A 301 3.34 -19.23 3.61
C GLY A 301 2.26 -18.98 2.56
N MET A 302 1.02 -19.37 2.91
CA MET A 302 -0.15 -19.35 2.02
C MET A 302 -0.97 -18.04 2.07
N GLU A 303 -0.68 -17.15 3.02
CA GLU A 303 -1.54 -16.00 3.36
C GLU A 303 -0.75 -14.69 3.21
N PRO A 304 -1.34 -13.61 2.65
CA PRO A 304 -0.74 -12.29 2.68
C PRO A 304 -0.74 -11.70 4.11
N LEU A 305 0.08 -10.67 4.33
CA LEU A 305 0.10 -9.93 5.59
C LEU A 305 -1.19 -9.11 5.76
N ARG A 306 -1.64 -8.96 7.02
CA ARG A 306 -2.89 -8.29 7.37
C ARG A 306 -2.64 -6.94 8.04
N ALA A 307 -3.55 -5.99 7.84
CA ALA A 307 -3.52 -4.72 8.54
C ALA A 307 -3.72 -4.94 10.05
N ALA A 308 -2.85 -4.36 10.88
CA ALA A 308 -2.81 -4.66 12.31
C ALA A 308 -4.15 -4.37 13.01
N THR A 309 -4.73 -3.18 12.83
CA THR A 309 -6.04 -2.78 13.40
C THR A 309 -7.26 -3.44 12.73
N ASP A 310 -7.06 -4.38 11.79
CA ASP A 310 -8.11 -5.27 11.29
C ASP A 310 -8.16 -6.58 12.08
N VAL A 311 -7.05 -6.96 12.73
CA VAL A 311 -6.86 -8.25 13.42
C VAL A 311 -6.76 -8.09 14.95
N VAL A 312 -6.11 -7.04 15.43
CA VAL A 312 -5.86 -6.77 16.86
C VAL A 312 -6.27 -5.34 17.24
N ALA A 313 -6.44 -5.08 18.53
CA ALA A 313 -6.85 -3.76 19.01
C ALA A 313 -5.80 -2.67 18.73
N PRO A 314 -6.22 -1.41 18.52
CA PRO A 314 -5.32 -0.25 18.52
C PRO A 314 -4.44 -0.15 19.77
N GLY A 315 -3.26 0.46 19.62
CA GLY A 315 -2.35 0.72 20.73
C GLY A 315 -1.06 -0.08 20.65
N GLN A 316 -0.76 -0.89 21.66
CA GLN A 316 0.48 -1.70 21.68
C GLN A 316 0.33 -2.97 20.84
N ASP A 317 -0.79 -3.69 20.97
CA ASP A 317 -1.06 -4.92 20.23
C ASP A 317 -0.89 -4.71 18.71
N ALA A 318 -1.40 -3.59 18.17
CA ALA A 318 -1.21 -3.21 16.77
C ALA A 318 0.27 -2.94 16.39
N ARG A 319 1.06 -2.32 17.27
CA ARG A 319 2.50 -2.09 17.05
C ARG A 319 3.30 -3.40 17.05
N ASP A 320 2.98 -4.29 17.99
CA ASP A 320 3.61 -5.62 18.11
C ASP A 320 3.23 -6.51 16.91
N TYR A 321 1.98 -6.46 16.45
CA TYR A 321 1.53 -7.15 15.24
C TYR A 321 2.23 -6.61 13.99
N GLU A 322 2.37 -5.28 13.85
CA GLU A 322 3.02 -4.70 12.68
C GLU A 322 4.54 -4.93 12.67
N ALA A 323 5.20 -4.98 13.84
CA ALA A 323 6.58 -5.44 13.94
C ALA A 323 6.72 -6.92 13.47
N ALA A 324 5.74 -7.77 13.79
CA ALA A 324 5.70 -9.16 13.31
C ALA A 324 5.35 -9.29 11.81
N ASN A 325 4.63 -8.33 11.22
CA ASN A 325 4.47 -8.21 9.76
C ASN A 325 5.81 -7.83 9.10
N ALA A 326 6.48 -6.78 9.61
CA ALA A 326 7.73 -6.27 9.06
C ALA A 326 8.84 -7.34 9.05
N ALA A 327 8.98 -8.13 10.12
CA ALA A 327 9.92 -9.25 10.20
C ALA A 327 9.56 -10.46 9.30
N ARG A 328 8.50 -10.37 8.48
CA ARG A 328 7.98 -11.45 7.63
C ARG A 328 7.79 -11.04 6.16
N VAL A 329 8.23 -9.86 5.75
CA VAL A 329 8.20 -9.41 4.35
C VAL A 329 9.61 -9.33 3.77
N ILE A 330 9.76 -9.68 2.50
CA ILE A 330 10.96 -9.45 1.71
C ILE A 330 10.57 -9.03 0.29
N THR A 331 11.32 -8.12 -0.31
CA THR A 331 11.08 -7.69 -1.69
C THR A 331 11.78 -8.62 -2.67
N LEU A 332 11.09 -9.09 -3.70
CA LEU A 332 11.68 -9.61 -4.92
C LEU A 332 11.83 -8.46 -5.91
N ASP A 333 13.07 -8.21 -6.35
CA ASP A 333 13.42 -7.13 -7.27
C ASP A 333 13.43 -7.60 -8.74
N ASP A 334 13.64 -6.70 -9.71
CA ASP A 334 13.69 -7.01 -11.14
C ASP A 334 15.10 -6.95 -11.77
N GLY A 335 16.12 -6.55 -11.02
CA GLY A 335 17.51 -6.46 -11.49
C GLY A 335 17.96 -5.10 -11.99
N THR A 336 17.19 -4.02 -11.81
CA THR A 336 17.57 -2.66 -12.24
C THR A 336 17.31 -1.58 -11.19
N ASN A 337 18.04 -0.45 -11.28
CA ASN A 337 17.74 0.77 -10.51
C ASN A 337 16.77 1.71 -11.26
N THR A 338 16.26 1.28 -12.42
CA THR A 338 15.52 2.14 -13.36
C THR A 338 14.06 2.33 -12.96
N ASN A 339 13.60 3.59 -12.91
CA ASN A 339 12.18 3.91 -12.76
C ASN A 339 11.42 3.64 -14.08
N LEU A 340 10.60 2.59 -14.11
CA LEU A 340 9.98 2.04 -15.31
C LEU A 340 8.88 2.93 -15.94
N LEU A 341 8.51 4.03 -15.27
CA LEU A 341 7.54 5.02 -15.76
C LEU A 341 8.19 6.18 -16.56
N LYS A 342 9.48 6.06 -16.95
CA LYS A 342 10.25 7.16 -17.54
C LYS A 342 11.13 6.74 -18.73
N GLY A 343 11.15 7.57 -19.77
CA GLY A 343 12.10 7.46 -20.88
C GLY A 343 12.02 6.10 -21.59
N ALA A 344 13.17 5.54 -21.97
CA ALA A 344 13.23 4.26 -22.66
C ALA A 344 12.60 3.08 -21.88
N ALA A 345 12.50 3.18 -20.55
CA ALA A 345 11.93 2.12 -19.72
C ALA A 345 10.40 1.95 -19.89
N THR A 346 9.69 2.94 -20.45
CA THR A 346 8.28 2.76 -20.84
C THR A 346 8.12 1.82 -22.04
N GLU A 347 9.20 1.52 -22.76
CA GLU A 347 9.21 0.70 -23.98
C GLU A 347 9.74 -0.73 -23.76
N VAL A 348 9.93 -1.16 -22.51
CA VAL A 348 10.29 -2.56 -22.15
C VAL A 348 9.17 -3.25 -21.36
N PRO A 349 8.98 -4.58 -21.47
CA PRO A 349 7.96 -5.28 -20.68
C PRO A 349 8.32 -5.39 -19.19
N TYR A 350 7.31 -5.24 -18.32
CA TYR A 350 7.44 -5.41 -16.86
C TYR A 350 7.76 -6.86 -16.48
N ALA A 351 8.71 -7.07 -15.55
CA ALA A 351 9.14 -8.38 -15.08
C ALA A 351 7.99 -9.30 -14.62
N TYR A 352 7.08 -8.78 -13.78
CA TYR A 352 6.02 -9.59 -13.14
C TYR A 352 4.58 -9.20 -13.53
N LEU A 353 4.41 -8.34 -14.55
CA LEU A 353 3.09 -7.89 -15.04
C LEU A 353 2.89 -8.10 -16.55
N ALA A 354 3.93 -8.52 -17.29
CA ALA A 354 3.83 -8.81 -18.71
C ALA A 354 2.93 -10.03 -19.01
N ASN A 355 2.58 -10.19 -20.29
CA ASN A 355 1.83 -11.35 -20.82
C ASN A 355 0.42 -11.58 -20.24
N GLY A 356 -0.15 -10.61 -19.50
CA GLY A 356 -1.54 -10.63 -19.04
C GLY A 356 -1.83 -11.56 -17.84
N ALA A 357 -0.79 -12.11 -17.21
CA ALA A 357 -0.90 -12.82 -15.94
C ALA A 357 -0.50 -11.87 -14.80
N PRO A 358 -1.46 -11.26 -14.07
CA PRO A 358 -1.14 -10.25 -13.07
C PRO A 358 -0.51 -10.86 -11.83
N ALA A 359 0.59 -10.28 -11.35
CA ALA A 359 1.06 -10.44 -9.97
C ALA A 359 0.05 -9.79 -9.02
N ARG A 360 -0.83 -10.58 -8.40
CA ARG A 360 -1.88 -10.11 -7.47
C ARG A 360 -1.54 -10.43 -6.03
N VAL A 361 -1.97 -9.59 -5.11
CA VAL A 361 -1.92 -9.90 -3.67
C VAL A 361 -2.73 -11.16 -3.39
N GLY A 362 -2.19 -12.06 -2.57
CA GLY A 362 -2.76 -13.39 -2.30
C GLY A 362 -2.44 -14.47 -3.36
N TYR A 363 -1.79 -14.14 -4.49
CA TYR A 363 -1.25 -15.17 -5.39
C TYR A 363 0.04 -15.78 -4.82
N HIS A 364 0.29 -17.04 -5.18
CA HIS A 364 1.44 -17.79 -4.68
C HIS A 364 2.61 -17.77 -5.67
N VAL A 365 3.80 -17.57 -5.12
CA VAL A 365 5.09 -17.57 -5.78
C VAL A 365 5.86 -18.84 -5.41
N THR A 366 6.38 -19.52 -6.44
CA THR A 366 7.36 -20.60 -6.30
C THR A 366 8.62 -20.21 -7.04
N PHE A 367 9.77 -20.22 -6.36
CA PHE A 367 11.05 -19.97 -7.01
C PHE A 367 11.43 -21.15 -7.92
N SER A 368 11.82 -20.82 -9.14
CA SER A 368 12.26 -21.74 -10.21
C SER A 368 13.73 -21.57 -10.56
N ALA A 369 14.36 -20.49 -10.07
CA ALA A 369 15.81 -20.28 -10.08
C ALA A 369 16.27 -19.64 -8.77
N PRO A 370 17.56 -19.79 -8.39
CA PRO A 370 18.17 -19.07 -7.28
C PRO A 370 18.10 -17.54 -7.43
N VAL A 371 18.23 -16.86 -6.30
CA VAL A 371 18.33 -15.39 -6.16
C VAL A 371 19.54 -15.03 -5.31
N VAL A 372 19.94 -13.76 -5.31
CA VAL A 372 20.96 -13.21 -4.41
C VAL A 372 20.27 -12.40 -3.30
N LEU A 373 20.79 -12.41 -2.07
CA LEU A 373 20.33 -11.51 -1.02
C LEU A 373 21.23 -10.27 -0.93
N GLU A 374 20.70 -9.08 -1.19
CA GLU A 374 21.44 -7.81 -1.08
C GLU A 374 20.60 -6.74 -0.35
N PRO A 375 21.21 -5.79 0.37
CA PRO A 375 20.51 -4.61 0.86
C PRO A 375 20.41 -3.56 -0.25
N ARG A 376 19.19 -3.26 -0.69
CA ARG A 376 18.90 -2.28 -1.75
C ARG A 376 17.78 -1.34 -1.29
N HIS A 377 17.90 -0.06 -1.61
CA HIS A 377 16.90 0.97 -1.26
C HIS A 377 16.55 1.08 0.25
N GLY A 378 17.44 0.66 1.15
CA GLY A 378 17.22 0.67 2.60
C GLY A 378 16.42 -0.54 3.12
N SER A 379 16.44 -1.68 2.42
CA SER A 379 15.84 -2.95 2.86
C SER A 379 16.55 -4.14 2.22
N TRP A 380 16.45 -5.31 2.84
CA TRP A 380 16.95 -6.56 2.23
C TRP A 380 16.01 -7.03 1.12
N VAL A 381 16.59 -7.42 -0.03
CA VAL A 381 15.84 -7.87 -1.21
C VAL A 381 16.40 -9.18 -1.76
N PHE A 382 15.53 -9.98 -2.37
CA PHE A 382 15.89 -11.06 -3.27
C PHE A 382 16.11 -10.48 -4.68
N GLN A 383 17.38 -10.43 -5.08
CA GLN A 383 17.81 -10.00 -6.41
C GLN A 383 17.80 -11.19 -7.39
N PRO A 384 17.13 -11.12 -8.55
CA PRO A 384 17.28 -12.13 -9.60
C PRO A 384 18.73 -12.22 -10.08
N THR A 385 19.24 -13.42 -10.40
CA THR A 385 20.65 -13.60 -10.81
C THR A 385 21.04 -12.97 -12.16
N SER A 386 20.06 -12.39 -12.88
CA SER A 386 20.26 -11.57 -14.07
C SER A 386 19.10 -10.59 -14.21
N LEU A 387 19.29 -9.49 -14.92
CA LEU A 387 18.25 -8.47 -15.13
C LEU A 387 17.00 -9.05 -15.83
N VAL A 388 15.84 -8.88 -15.19
CA VAL A 388 14.49 -9.38 -15.57
C VAL A 388 13.61 -8.24 -16.13
N ALA A 389 13.93 -6.99 -15.82
CA ALA A 389 13.31 -5.83 -16.46
C ALA A 389 13.46 -5.90 -18.00
N GLY A 390 12.36 -5.87 -18.74
CA GLY A 390 12.38 -6.11 -20.19
C GLY A 390 12.56 -7.58 -20.62
N HIS A 391 12.77 -8.49 -19.67
CA HIS A 391 13.03 -9.92 -19.85
C HIS A 391 12.21 -10.80 -18.87
N PRO A 392 10.87 -10.73 -18.90
CA PRO A 392 10.00 -11.50 -17.99
C PRO A 392 10.16 -13.03 -18.12
N ASP A 393 10.74 -13.50 -19.23
CA ASP A 393 11.13 -14.90 -19.44
C ASP A 393 12.31 -15.36 -18.56
N ARG A 394 13.07 -14.42 -17.96
CA ARG A 394 14.17 -14.68 -17.01
C ARG A 394 13.73 -14.65 -15.54
N ALA A 395 12.45 -14.43 -15.25
CA ALA A 395 11.96 -14.32 -13.87
C ALA A 395 12.36 -15.55 -13.03
N PRO A 396 12.94 -15.38 -11.82
CA PRO A 396 13.37 -16.51 -10.98
C PRO A 396 12.19 -17.25 -10.32
N VAL A 397 10.95 -16.93 -10.71
CA VAL A 397 9.71 -17.33 -10.06
C VAL A 397 8.63 -17.70 -11.06
N THR A 398 7.79 -18.67 -10.70
CA THR A 398 6.47 -18.89 -11.31
C THR A 398 5.40 -18.34 -10.38
N ILE A 399 4.55 -17.44 -10.88
CA ILE A 399 3.37 -16.91 -10.17
C ILE A 399 2.16 -17.79 -10.48
N THR A 400 1.38 -18.15 -9.45
CA THR A 400 0.21 -19.03 -9.57
C THR A 400 -1.01 -18.45 -8.85
N GLY A 401 -2.15 -18.51 -9.54
CA GLY A 401 -3.44 -17.96 -9.10
C GLY A 401 -4.38 -17.76 -10.28
N GLN A 402 -5.65 -17.41 -10.02
CA GLN A 402 -6.64 -17.07 -11.04
C GLN A 402 -7.49 -15.87 -10.58
N ARG A 403 -7.85 -14.99 -11.53
CA ARG A 403 -8.67 -13.80 -11.26
C ARG A 403 -10.10 -14.25 -10.88
N PRO A 404 -10.64 -13.84 -9.72
CA PRO A 404 -11.90 -14.38 -9.23
C PRO A 404 -13.10 -13.77 -9.96
N SER A 405 -14.01 -14.62 -10.44
CA SER A 405 -15.36 -14.21 -10.85
C SER A 405 -16.16 -13.64 -9.67
N ALA A 406 -17.19 -12.84 -9.96
CA ALA A 406 -18.12 -12.36 -8.93
C ALA A 406 -18.69 -13.54 -8.09
N PRO A 407 -18.68 -13.44 -6.75
CA PRO A 407 -19.07 -14.55 -5.87
C PRO A 407 -20.59 -14.72 -5.82
N ALA A 408 -21.03 -15.97 -5.68
CA ALA A 408 -22.45 -16.29 -5.57
C ALA A 408 -22.98 -16.07 -4.14
N VAL A 409 -23.87 -15.09 -3.96
CA VAL A 409 -24.53 -14.80 -2.67
C VAL A 409 -25.99 -15.22 -2.71
N GLY A 410 -26.51 -15.74 -1.59
CA GLY A 410 -27.92 -16.10 -1.43
C GLY A 410 -28.88 -14.91 -1.47
N GLY A 411 -30.16 -15.18 -1.20
CA GLY A 411 -31.22 -14.17 -1.13
C GLY A 411 -32.08 -14.06 -2.39
N ASP A 412 -33.29 -13.53 -2.20
CA ASP A 412 -34.21 -13.13 -3.27
C ASP A 412 -34.05 -11.66 -3.68
N THR A 413 -33.21 -10.93 -2.94
CA THR A 413 -32.87 -9.52 -3.13
C THR A 413 -31.41 -9.34 -2.74
N ARG A 414 -30.62 -8.58 -3.51
CA ARG A 414 -29.21 -8.32 -3.21
C ARG A 414 -28.85 -6.83 -3.22
N VAL A 415 -27.97 -6.44 -2.31
CA VAL A 415 -27.39 -5.09 -2.20
C VAL A 415 -25.87 -5.21 -2.35
N ALA A 416 -25.21 -4.19 -2.89
CA ALA A 416 -23.77 -3.99 -2.75
C ALA A 416 -23.45 -2.59 -2.22
N THR A 417 -22.24 -2.40 -1.71
CA THR A 417 -21.55 -1.10 -1.60
C THR A 417 -20.29 -1.14 -2.45
N PHE A 418 -19.93 -0.02 -3.06
CA PHE A 418 -18.82 0.04 -4.01
C PHE A 418 -18.31 1.48 -4.17
N ASN A 419 -17.14 1.74 -3.59
CA ASN A 419 -16.31 2.89 -3.98
C ASN A 419 -15.77 2.68 -5.39
N VAL A 420 -16.14 3.57 -6.33
CA VAL A 420 -15.79 3.49 -7.76
C VAL A 420 -14.66 4.43 -8.19
N LEU A 421 -13.79 4.85 -7.25
CA LEU A 421 -12.54 5.59 -7.48
C LEU A 421 -12.72 6.83 -8.36
N ASN A 422 -13.24 7.91 -7.76
CA ASN A 422 -13.48 9.22 -8.38
C ASN A 422 -14.14 9.13 -9.78
N TYR A 423 -15.37 8.63 -9.86
CA TYR A 423 -16.17 8.71 -11.09
C TYR A 423 -16.70 10.14 -11.30
N PHE A 424 -15.92 10.92 -12.08
CA PHE A 424 -16.19 12.31 -12.47
C PHE A 424 -16.37 12.37 -13.99
N SER A 425 -17.46 12.98 -14.44
CA SER A 425 -17.85 13.09 -15.84
C SER A 425 -17.52 14.45 -16.46
N ASP A 426 -17.33 15.48 -15.63
CA ASP A 426 -16.64 16.71 -15.98
C ASP A 426 -15.13 16.52 -15.79
N LEU A 427 -14.33 16.85 -16.80
CA LEU A 427 -12.97 16.31 -16.93
C LEU A 427 -11.88 17.38 -16.85
N GLY A 428 -10.66 16.97 -16.48
CA GLY A 428 -9.51 17.87 -16.34
C GLY A 428 -9.20 18.68 -17.61
N VAL A 429 -9.50 18.16 -18.81
CA VAL A 429 -9.34 18.88 -20.09
C VAL A 429 -10.34 20.04 -20.26
N ASP A 430 -11.46 20.04 -19.53
CA ASP A 430 -12.47 21.09 -19.57
C ASP A 430 -12.23 22.18 -18.49
N GLU A 431 -11.54 21.85 -17.38
CA GLU A 431 -11.26 22.81 -16.31
C GLU A 431 -10.02 23.66 -16.60
N ALA A 432 -10.23 24.97 -16.83
CA ALA A 432 -9.19 25.91 -17.23
C ALA A 432 -8.04 26.01 -16.19
N GLY A 433 -6.86 25.56 -16.59
CA GLY A 433 -5.66 25.56 -15.75
C GLY A 433 -5.41 24.25 -14.99
N CYS A 434 -6.27 23.23 -15.16
CA CYS A 434 -5.98 21.89 -14.66
C CYS A 434 -4.73 21.31 -15.33
N ALA A 435 -3.93 20.58 -14.54
CA ALA A 435 -2.85 19.75 -15.03
C ALA A 435 -3.28 18.27 -15.02
N GLY A 436 -2.40 17.37 -15.45
CA GLY A 436 -2.64 15.94 -15.28
C GLY A 436 -1.38 15.13 -14.99
N TYR A 437 -1.60 13.84 -14.79
CA TYR A 437 -0.56 12.82 -14.85
C TYR A 437 -0.44 12.35 -16.31
N PRO A 438 0.72 12.53 -16.96
CA PRO A 438 0.93 12.10 -18.34
C PRO A 438 1.17 10.59 -18.43
N ASP A 439 0.73 10.00 -19.54
CA ASP A 439 1.21 8.71 -20.02
C ASP A 439 2.64 8.81 -20.61
N ARG A 440 3.14 7.71 -21.18
CA ARG A 440 4.47 7.71 -21.84
C ARG A 440 4.59 8.62 -23.06
N THR A 441 3.47 9.02 -23.67
CA THR A 441 3.43 9.94 -24.84
C THR A 441 3.35 11.41 -24.43
N GLY A 442 3.08 11.70 -23.15
CA GLY A 442 2.84 13.04 -22.62
C GLY A 442 1.37 13.44 -22.55
N ALA A 443 0.44 12.56 -22.94
CA ALA A 443 -1.00 12.80 -22.88
C ALA A 443 -1.51 12.63 -21.44
N PHE A 444 -2.22 13.62 -20.92
CA PHE A 444 -2.75 13.56 -19.55
C PHE A 444 -3.92 12.58 -19.41
N VAL A 445 -3.78 11.64 -18.46
CA VAL A 445 -4.74 10.56 -18.17
C VAL A 445 -5.61 10.90 -16.96
N THR A 446 -5.01 11.32 -15.85
CA THR A 446 -5.69 11.60 -14.57
C THR A 446 -5.55 13.08 -14.21
N ALA A 447 -6.63 13.70 -13.73
CA ALA A 447 -6.68 15.13 -13.38
C ALA A 447 -5.78 15.47 -12.18
N LYS A 448 -5.26 16.70 -12.15
CA LYS A 448 -4.30 17.16 -11.12
C LYS A 448 -4.35 18.68 -10.92
N LYS A 449 -4.30 19.13 -9.66
CA LYS A 449 -4.29 20.55 -9.24
C LYS A 449 -5.51 21.36 -9.73
N CYS A 450 -6.67 20.72 -9.81
CA CYS A 450 -7.94 21.35 -10.18
C CYS A 450 -9.10 20.78 -9.33
N LYS A 451 -10.34 21.24 -9.50
CA LYS A 451 -11.48 20.77 -8.69
C LYS A 451 -11.96 19.38 -9.10
N VAL A 452 -12.06 19.12 -10.41
CA VAL A 452 -12.42 17.78 -10.90
C VAL A 452 -11.36 16.77 -10.47
N ARG A 453 -11.81 15.59 -10.06
CA ARG A 453 -10.96 14.44 -9.75
C ARG A 453 -11.13 13.40 -10.86
N GLY A 454 -10.50 12.24 -10.75
CA GLY A 454 -10.65 11.18 -11.76
C GLY A 454 -9.96 11.51 -13.10
N ALA A 455 -10.63 11.23 -14.21
CA ALA A 455 -10.04 11.33 -15.55
C ALA A 455 -9.77 12.77 -16.03
N PHE A 456 -8.63 12.96 -16.71
CA PHE A 456 -8.31 14.21 -17.40
C PHE A 456 -8.95 14.28 -18.80
N SER A 457 -8.87 13.20 -19.58
CA SER A 457 -9.28 13.18 -20.99
C SER A 457 -10.53 12.33 -21.24
N ARG A 458 -11.25 12.61 -22.34
CA ARG A 458 -12.44 11.84 -22.75
C ARG A 458 -12.14 10.36 -22.97
N GLU A 459 -10.91 10.03 -23.37
CA GLU A 459 -10.43 8.65 -23.56
C GLU A 459 -10.12 7.97 -22.22
N ALA A 460 -9.42 8.64 -21.31
CA ALA A 460 -9.19 8.13 -19.96
C ALA A 460 -10.51 7.91 -19.20
N PHE A 461 -11.47 8.82 -19.37
CA PHE A 461 -12.81 8.67 -18.84
C PHE A 461 -13.57 7.49 -19.47
N ALA A 462 -13.47 7.28 -20.78
CA ALA A 462 -14.08 6.11 -21.42
C ALA A 462 -13.53 4.79 -20.88
N ASN A 463 -12.21 4.72 -20.63
CA ASN A 463 -11.57 3.57 -19.99
C ASN A 463 -12.03 3.35 -18.53
N GLN A 464 -12.28 4.43 -17.79
CA GLN A 464 -12.83 4.40 -16.43
C GLN A 464 -14.31 3.95 -16.41
N GLU A 465 -15.14 4.58 -17.25
CA GLU A 465 -16.57 4.30 -17.42
C GLU A 465 -16.80 2.83 -17.85
N ALA A 466 -16.03 2.31 -18.81
CA ALA A 466 -16.11 0.92 -19.25
C ALA A 466 -15.81 -0.08 -18.13
N LYS A 467 -14.73 0.12 -17.36
CA LYS A 467 -14.37 -0.78 -16.24
C LYS A 467 -15.44 -0.80 -15.15
N ILE A 468 -15.94 0.37 -14.75
CA ILE A 468 -16.97 0.51 -13.71
C ILE A 468 -18.30 -0.10 -14.18
N VAL A 469 -18.70 0.14 -15.43
CA VAL A 469 -19.89 -0.47 -16.04
C VAL A 469 -19.78 -1.99 -16.14
N SER A 470 -18.60 -2.51 -16.48
CA SER A 470 -18.29 -3.95 -16.51
C SER A 470 -18.43 -4.58 -15.12
N ALA A 471 -17.83 -3.95 -14.09
CA ALA A 471 -17.94 -4.40 -12.70
C ALA A 471 -19.38 -4.38 -12.16
N ILE A 472 -20.10 -3.26 -12.29
CA ILE A 472 -21.46 -3.10 -11.75
C ILE A 472 -22.45 -4.07 -12.42
N ASN A 473 -22.35 -4.28 -13.74
CA ASN A 473 -23.20 -5.27 -14.41
C ASN A 473 -22.85 -6.72 -14.03
N ALA A 474 -21.57 -7.02 -13.75
CA ALA A 474 -21.12 -8.34 -13.30
C ALA A 474 -21.52 -8.68 -11.85
N LEU A 475 -21.74 -7.69 -10.96
CA LEU A 475 -22.09 -7.90 -9.55
C LEU A 475 -23.35 -8.77 -9.32
N GLY A 476 -24.30 -8.81 -10.26
CA GLY A 476 -25.53 -9.62 -10.12
C GLY A 476 -26.51 -9.13 -9.04
N VAL A 477 -26.33 -7.92 -8.49
CA VAL A 477 -27.15 -7.35 -7.40
C VAL A 477 -28.35 -6.52 -7.87
N ASP A 478 -29.27 -6.17 -6.96
CA ASP A 478 -30.48 -5.38 -7.22
C ASP A 478 -30.36 -3.90 -6.79
N VAL A 479 -29.50 -3.59 -5.83
CA VAL A 479 -29.17 -2.22 -5.38
C VAL A 479 -27.65 -2.11 -5.26
N VAL A 480 -27.08 -0.97 -5.63
CA VAL A 480 -25.69 -0.62 -5.34
C VAL A 480 -25.68 0.74 -4.63
N ALA A 481 -25.18 0.76 -3.39
CA ALA A 481 -24.64 1.97 -2.78
C ALA A 481 -23.31 2.29 -3.48
N LEU A 482 -23.18 3.53 -3.96
CA LEU A 482 -22.01 3.98 -4.70
C LEU A 482 -21.31 5.07 -3.91
N GLU A 483 -20.02 4.87 -3.68
CA GLU A 483 -19.12 5.82 -3.07
C GLU A 483 -18.20 6.40 -4.16
N GLU A 484 -17.72 7.64 -3.99
CA GLU A 484 -16.90 8.37 -4.98
C GLU A 484 -17.57 8.70 -6.34
N ILE A 485 -18.86 9.05 -6.32
CA ILE A 485 -19.55 9.72 -7.43
C ILE A 485 -19.36 11.24 -7.33
N GLU A 486 -19.14 11.91 -8.45
CA GLU A 486 -19.06 13.37 -8.57
C GLU A 486 -20.32 14.13 -8.10
N ASN A 487 -20.11 15.35 -7.60
CA ASN A 487 -21.14 16.35 -7.32
C ASN A 487 -20.93 17.60 -8.20
N PRO A 488 -21.56 17.69 -9.39
CA PRO A 488 -21.34 18.77 -10.37
C PRO A 488 -21.63 20.18 -9.83
N VAL A 489 -22.49 20.29 -8.82
CA VAL A 489 -22.87 21.55 -8.17
C VAL A 489 -21.74 22.06 -7.27
N ALA A 490 -21.09 21.17 -6.50
CA ALA A 490 -19.95 21.52 -5.65
C ALA A 490 -18.66 21.75 -6.45
N VAL A 491 -18.47 21.00 -7.56
CA VAL A 491 -17.44 21.31 -8.56
C VAL A 491 -17.71 22.70 -9.18
N GLY A 492 -18.97 23.01 -9.46
CA GLY A 492 -19.42 24.31 -9.98
C GLY A 492 -19.54 24.36 -11.50
N VAL A 493 -19.74 23.19 -12.13
CA VAL A 493 -19.87 22.97 -13.58
C VAL A 493 -21.33 22.78 -14.02
N GLY A 494 -22.22 22.37 -13.11
CA GLY A 494 -23.64 22.18 -13.39
C GLY A 494 -24.56 22.64 -12.26
N THR A 495 -25.87 22.70 -12.54
CA THR A 495 -26.93 22.95 -11.55
C THR A 495 -27.71 21.69 -11.15
N ASP A 496 -27.37 20.54 -11.73
CA ASP A 496 -27.97 19.24 -11.42
C ASP A 496 -26.97 18.39 -10.63
N ARG A 497 -27.38 17.97 -9.43
CA ARG A 497 -26.60 17.15 -8.49
C ARG A 497 -26.55 15.67 -8.91
N ASP A 498 -27.41 15.25 -9.84
CA ASP A 498 -27.52 13.86 -10.29
C ASP A 498 -26.94 13.64 -11.70
N ALA A 499 -26.41 14.66 -12.40
CA ALA A 499 -26.02 14.54 -13.81
C ALA A 499 -25.00 13.42 -14.08
N SER A 500 -23.91 13.34 -13.30
CA SER A 500 -22.89 12.28 -13.42
C SER A 500 -23.47 10.89 -13.13
N LEU A 501 -24.36 10.80 -12.14
CA LEU A 501 -25.04 9.56 -11.75
C LEU A 501 -26.05 9.10 -12.82
N ALA A 502 -26.77 10.03 -13.44
CA ALA A 502 -27.67 9.78 -14.56
C ALA A 502 -26.88 9.27 -15.78
N ARG A 503 -25.72 9.87 -16.06
CA ARG A 503 -24.79 9.40 -17.09
C ARG A 503 -24.31 7.97 -16.83
N LEU A 504 -23.92 7.64 -15.60
CA LEU A 504 -23.52 6.27 -15.24
C LEU A 504 -24.66 5.27 -15.50
N VAL A 505 -25.90 5.63 -15.16
CA VAL A 505 -27.09 4.80 -15.44
C VAL A 505 -27.36 4.67 -16.95
N GLU A 506 -27.14 5.71 -17.75
CA GLU A 506 -27.21 5.61 -19.22
C GLU A 506 -26.16 4.60 -19.75
N ALA A 507 -24.91 4.71 -19.31
CA ALA A 507 -23.83 3.80 -19.72
C ALA A 507 -24.11 2.35 -19.30
N LEU A 508 -24.59 2.13 -18.07
CA LEU A 508 -25.00 0.82 -17.55
C LEU A 508 -26.13 0.20 -18.38
N ASN A 509 -27.17 0.98 -18.72
CA ASN A 509 -28.32 0.51 -19.51
C ASN A 509 -27.95 0.26 -20.98
N LYS A 510 -27.07 1.09 -21.55
CA LYS A 510 -26.49 0.90 -22.89
C LYS A 510 -25.70 -0.42 -22.98
N ALA A 511 -24.87 -0.72 -21.97
CA ALA A 511 -24.14 -1.99 -21.89
C ALA A 511 -25.06 -3.20 -21.62
N ALA A 512 -26.12 -3.02 -20.83
CA ALA A 512 -27.12 -4.06 -20.57
C ALA A 512 -28.08 -4.30 -21.76
N GLY A 513 -28.12 -3.39 -22.75
CA GLY A 513 -29.04 -3.44 -23.89
C GLY A 513 -30.51 -3.17 -23.54
N ALA A 514 -30.81 -2.70 -22.34
CA ALA A 514 -32.16 -2.47 -21.82
C ALA A 514 -32.16 -1.52 -20.62
N GLU A 515 -33.32 -0.88 -20.34
CA GLU A 515 -33.58 0.00 -19.18
C GLU A 515 -33.64 -0.79 -17.84
N THR A 516 -32.52 -1.43 -17.51
CA THR A 516 -32.35 -2.34 -16.37
C THR A 516 -32.22 -1.56 -15.06
N TRP A 517 -31.43 -0.49 -15.08
CA TRP A 517 -31.04 0.33 -13.94
C TRP A 517 -31.75 1.68 -13.94
N ALA A 518 -32.01 2.19 -12.74
CA ALA A 518 -32.33 3.59 -12.48
C ALA A 518 -31.50 4.08 -11.27
N TYR A 519 -31.32 5.39 -11.15
CA TYR A 519 -30.74 5.99 -9.95
C TYR A 519 -31.83 6.44 -8.97
N VAL A 520 -31.46 6.56 -7.70
CA VAL A 520 -32.27 7.23 -6.69
C VAL A 520 -32.03 8.74 -6.79
N PRO A 521 -33.04 9.57 -7.09
CA PRO A 521 -32.85 11.00 -7.19
C PRO A 521 -32.42 11.64 -5.87
N SER A 522 -31.67 12.75 -5.98
CA SER A 522 -31.38 13.64 -4.87
C SER A 522 -32.67 14.18 -4.23
N PRO A 523 -32.70 14.40 -2.90
CA PRO A 523 -33.85 15.00 -2.23
C PRO A 523 -34.00 16.48 -2.60
N LYS A 524 -35.22 17.01 -2.42
CA LYS A 524 -35.51 18.45 -2.64
C LYS A 524 -34.77 19.40 -1.68
N THR A 525 -34.19 18.86 -0.62
CA THR A 525 -33.39 19.60 0.37
C THR A 525 -32.06 18.88 0.49
N VAL A 526 -31.01 19.54 0.00
CA VAL A 526 -29.62 19.11 0.08
C VAL A 526 -28.86 20.01 1.06
N PRO A 527 -27.71 19.58 1.61
CA PRO A 527 -26.82 20.46 2.37
C PRO A 527 -26.42 21.71 1.57
N ALA A 528 -26.05 22.78 2.27
CA ALA A 528 -25.45 23.96 1.62
C ALA A 528 -23.96 23.73 1.27
N ASP A 529 -23.25 23.00 2.13
CA ASP A 529 -21.81 22.73 2.01
C ASP A 529 -21.58 21.22 1.81
N GLU A 530 -21.35 20.81 0.56
CA GLU A 530 -21.05 19.42 0.17
C GLU A 530 -19.62 19.30 -0.39
N ASP A 531 -19.00 18.12 -0.26
CA ASP A 531 -17.79 17.77 -0.99
C ASP A 531 -18.11 17.69 -2.51
N VAL A 532 -17.07 17.81 -3.35
CA VAL A 532 -17.14 17.53 -4.79
C VAL A 532 -17.39 16.05 -5.09
N ILE A 533 -17.36 15.21 -4.05
CA ILE A 533 -17.81 13.82 -4.05
C ILE A 533 -19.12 13.69 -3.25
N ARG A 534 -20.04 12.84 -3.72
CA ARG A 534 -21.24 12.39 -3.02
C ARG A 534 -21.35 10.86 -3.02
N VAL A 535 -22.02 10.32 -2.01
CA VAL A 535 -22.52 8.93 -2.05
C VAL A 535 -23.88 8.87 -2.75
N ALA A 536 -24.19 7.76 -3.42
CA ALA A 536 -25.36 7.62 -4.28
C ALA A 536 -25.97 6.21 -4.23
N PHE A 537 -27.11 6.02 -4.88
CA PHE A 537 -27.71 4.70 -5.10
C PHE A 537 -28.17 4.51 -6.54
N ILE A 538 -27.89 3.33 -7.09
CA ILE A 538 -28.55 2.79 -8.28
C ILE A 538 -29.28 1.49 -7.94
N TYR A 539 -30.32 1.15 -8.70
CA TYR A 539 -31.12 -0.04 -8.46
C TYR A 539 -31.69 -0.63 -9.75
N LYS A 540 -31.92 -1.95 -9.76
CA LYS A 540 -32.60 -2.64 -10.85
C LYS A 540 -34.10 -2.42 -10.76
N THR A 541 -34.65 -1.78 -11.79
CA THR A 541 -36.06 -1.40 -11.84
C THR A 541 -36.98 -2.61 -11.76
N ALA A 542 -36.57 -3.74 -12.34
CA ALA A 542 -37.37 -4.96 -12.40
C ALA A 542 -37.65 -5.60 -11.01
N THR A 543 -36.74 -5.47 -10.05
CA THR A 543 -36.79 -6.22 -8.78
C THR A 543 -37.16 -5.36 -7.58
N VAL A 544 -36.68 -4.12 -7.48
CA VAL A 544 -36.93 -3.22 -6.33
C VAL A 544 -37.47 -1.85 -6.77
N THR A 545 -37.96 -1.05 -5.83
CA THR A 545 -38.38 0.34 -6.08
C THR A 545 -38.21 1.19 -4.82
N PRO A 546 -37.65 2.42 -4.92
CA PRO A 546 -37.55 3.36 -3.81
C PRO A 546 -38.91 3.70 -3.18
N VAL A 547 -38.93 3.79 -1.85
CA VAL A 547 -40.09 4.22 -1.05
C VAL A 547 -39.83 5.64 -0.56
N GLY A 548 -40.64 6.59 -1.03
CA GLY A 548 -40.47 8.01 -0.68
C GLY A 548 -39.18 8.63 -1.28
N PRO A 549 -38.86 9.87 -0.88
CA PRO A 549 -37.58 10.49 -1.21
C PRO A 549 -36.43 9.89 -0.40
N SER A 550 -35.22 9.99 -0.92
CA SER A 550 -33.98 9.76 -0.18
C SER A 550 -33.78 10.81 0.92
N LEU A 551 -32.89 10.56 1.88
CA LEU A 551 -32.57 11.48 2.98
C LEU A 551 -31.06 11.60 3.15
N ILE A 552 -30.54 12.83 3.08
CA ILE A 552 -29.12 13.15 3.36
C ILE A 552 -28.97 13.52 4.84
N HIS A 553 -27.97 12.96 5.51
CA HIS A 553 -27.64 13.32 6.90
C HIS A 553 -26.69 14.52 6.96
N ASP A 554 -27.27 15.71 7.09
CA ASP A 554 -26.51 16.96 7.20
C ASP A 554 -26.15 17.28 8.67
N ASP A 555 -24.96 16.87 9.11
CA ASP A 555 -24.49 16.94 10.51
C ASP A 555 -23.07 17.54 10.61
N PRO A 556 -22.73 18.27 11.70
CA PRO A 556 -21.39 18.86 11.89
C PRO A 556 -20.22 17.86 11.84
N ALA A 557 -20.44 16.56 12.07
CA ALA A 557 -19.40 15.54 11.91
C ALA A 557 -18.94 15.35 10.45
N PHE A 558 -19.77 15.75 9.47
CA PHE A 558 -19.51 15.60 8.03
C PHE A 558 -19.26 16.94 7.32
N ARG A 559 -20.01 18.00 7.65
CA ARG A 559 -19.93 19.30 6.95
C ARG A 559 -18.48 19.82 6.83
N GLY A 560 -17.98 19.96 5.60
CA GLY A 560 -16.62 20.44 5.32
C GLY A 560 -15.49 19.47 5.70
N LEU A 561 -15.80 18.25 6.14
CA LEU A 561 -14.84 17.24 6.63
C LEU A 561 -14.90 15.92 5.84
N ALA A 562 -16.10 15.50 5.42
CA ALA A 562 -16.34 14.28 4.66
C ALA A 562 -17.68 14.36 3.89
N ARG A 563 -18.08 13.25 3.26
CA ARG A 563 -19.31 13.13 2.47
C ARG A 563 -20.49 12.87 3.41
N GLN A 564 -21.58 13.63 3.32
CA GLN A 564 -22.80 13.38 4.09
C GLN A 564 -23.42 11.99 3.74
N PRO A 565 -23.77 11.14 4.73
CA PRO A 565 -24.46 9.87 4.50
C PRO A 565 -25.82 10.02 3.79
N LEU A 566 -26.21 9.02 3.01
CA LEU A 566 -27.46 8.99 2.25
C LEU A 566 -28.27 7.74 2.59
N ALA A 567 -29.50 7.93 3.08
CA ALA A 567 -30.46 6.86 3.32
C ALA A 567 -31.49 6.74 2.18
N GLN A 568 -31.84 5.52 1.81
CA GLN A 568 -33.02 5.21 1.00
C GLN A 568 -33.70 3.92 1.48
N GLU A 569 -35.03 3.95 1.58
CA GLU A 569 -35.85 2.76 1.74
C GLU A 569 -36.19 2.16 0.37
N PHE A 570 -36.04 0.84 0.22
CA PHE A 570 -36.40 0.10 -1.00
C PHE A 570 -37.47 -0.93 -0.66
N ALA A 571 -38.53 -1.01 -1.47
CA ALA A 571 -39.51 -2.09 -1.45
C ALA A 571 -39.18 -3.14 -2.51
N ARG A 572 -39.19 -4.42 -2.11
CA ARG A 572 -39.02 -5.55 -3.04
C ARG A 572 -40.33 -5.80 -3.79
N ARG A 573 -40.30 -5.73 -5.12
CA ARG A 573 -41.47 -6.01 -5.96
C ARG A 573 -41.90 -7.46 -5.77
N SER A 574 -43.18 -7.65 -5.45
CA SER A 574 -43.85 -8.94 -5.33
C SER A 574 -45.25 -8.84 -5.91
N GLY A 575 -45.68 -9.84 -6.71
CA GLY A 575 -47.06 -9.96 -7.17
C GLY A 575 -47.98 -10.71 -6.21
N GLU A 576 -47.43 -11.23 -5.10
CA GLU A 576 -48.09 -12.25 -4.26
C GLU A 576 -48.40 -11.75 -2.83
N ARG A 577 -47.83 -10.63 -2.42
CA ARG A 577 -48.01 -10.04 -1.08
C ARG A 577 -48.83 -8.76 -1.11
N ALA A 578 -49.77 -8.63 -0.17
CA ALA A 578 -50.61 -7.44 -0.02
C ALA A 578 -49.84 -6.18 0.42
N ALA A 579 -48.65 -6.35 0.99
CA ALA A 579 -47.66 -5.29 1.23
C ALA A 579 -46.28 -5.78 0.76
N ALA A 580 -45.58 -4.94 -0.01
CA ALA A 580 -44.22 -5.23 -0.43
C ALA A 580 -43.27 -5.12 0.78
N PRO A 581 -42.43 -6.13 1.07
CA PRO A 581 -41.45 -6.04 2.14
C PRO A 581 -40.39 -5.00 1.78
N SER A 582 -40.05 -4.12 2.73
CA SER A 582 -39.05 -3.06 2.55
C SER A 582 -37.86 -3.20 3.50
N PHE A 583 -36.78 -2.54 3.12
CA PHE A 583 -35.54 -2.41 3.88
C PHE A 583 -34.93 -1.03 3.61
N VAL A 584 -34.11 -0.53 4.55
CA VAL A 584 -33.38 0.73 4.42
C VAL A 584 -31.90 0.43 4.20
N VAL A 585 -31.27 1.14 3.28
CA VAL A 585 -29.81 1.16 3.13
C VAL A 585 -29.34 2.58 3.40
N ILE A 586 -28.27 2.72 4.19
CA ILE A 586 -27.61 3.99 4.46
C ILE A 586 -26.16 3.88 3.97
N ALA A 587 -25.86 4.57 2.88
CA ALA A 587 -24.53 4.68 2.28
C ALA A 587 -23.71 5.76 3.00
N ASN A 588 -22.41 5.54 3.16
CA ASN A 588 -21.50 6.48 3.82
C ASN A 588 -20.09 6.45 3.19
N HIS A 589 -19.35 7.55 3.36
CA HIS A 589 -17.93 7.62 3.02
C HIS A 589 -17.25 8.57 4.02
N PHE A 590 -16.57 8.01 5.03
CA PHE A 590 -15.98 8.74 6.15
C PHE A 590 -14.70 9.50 5.77
N LYS A 591 -14.18 10.32 6.70
CA LYS A 591 -12.94 11.09 6.47
C LYS A 591 -11.73 10.16 6.34
N SER A 592 -11.00 10.31 5.24
CA SER A 592 -9.82 9.51 4.92
C SER A 592 -8.69 9.55 5.95
N LYS A 593 -8.08 8.38 6.22
CA LYS A 593 -6.94 8.18 7.15
C LYS A 593 -5.67 8.96 6.77
N GLY A 594 -5.58 9.44 5.53
CA GLY A 594 -4.37 10.02 4.95
C GLY A 594 -4.00 11.43 5.43
N SER A 595 -4.95 12.23 5.94
CA SER A 595 -4.68 13.64 6.26
C SER A 595 -5.54 14.21 7.39
N VAL A 596 -4.91 15.03 8.24
CA VAL A 596 -5.58 15.84 9.27
C VAL A 596 -6.17 17.10 8.63
N PRO A 597 -7.48 17.40 8.77
CA PRO A 597 -8.03 18.69 8.37
C PRO A 597 -7.42 19.85 9.16
N GLU A 598 -7.22 21.00 8.53
CA GLU A 598 -6.64 22.17 9.19
C GLU A 598 -7.52 22.62 10.37
N GLY A 599 -6.91 22.82 11.54
CA GLY A 599 -7.62 23.20 12.76
C GLY A 599 -8.40 22.07 13.46
N ALA A 600 -8.28 20.81 13.01
CA ALA A 600 -8.85 19.67 13.73
C ALA A 600 -8.28 19.53 15.15
N GLY A 601 -9.12 19.09 16.09
CA GLY A 601 -8.76 18.95 17.50
C GLY A 601 -7.92 17.71 17.82
N GLU A 602 -7.69 17.48 19.12
CA GLU A 602 -6.98 16.31 19.65
C GLU A 602 -7.57 14.97 19.15
N GLY A 603 -6.73 13.94 19.05
CA GLY A 603 -7.13 12.61 18.54
C GLY A 603 -7.28 12.52 17.01
N ASN A 604 -6.87 13.55 16.25
CA ASN A 604 -6.88 13.53 14.78
C ASN A 604 -5.50 13.43 14.13
N THR A 605 -4.41 13.75 14.83
CA THR A 605 -3.05 13.40 14.38
C THR A 605 -2.79 11.92 14.70
N ASP A 606 -2.15 11.20 13.78
CA ASP A 606 -1.70 9.82 14.01
C ASP A 606 -0.81 9.72 15.27
N SER A 607 -1.05 8.70 16.10
CA SER A 607 -0.29 8.40 17.32
C SER A 607 0.59 7.15 17.19
N GLY A 608 0.61 6.53 16.01
CA GLY A 608 1.24 5.23 15.74
C GLY A 608 0.51 4.06 16.39
N ASP A 609 -0.73 4.24 16.86
CA ASP A 609 -1.59 3.19 17.44
C ASP A 609 -2.21 2.26 16.40
N GLY A 610 -1.92 2.50 15.11
CA GLY A 610 -2.44 1.79 13.95
C GLY A 610 -3.66 2.46 13.31
N GLN A 611 -4.30 3.43 13.98
CA GLN A 611 -5.56 4.00 13.48
C GLN A 611 -5.36 5.09 12.42
N GLY A 612 -4.18 5.72 12.35
CA GLY A 612 -3.89 6.78 11.37
C GLY A 612 -4.60 8.10 11.68
N ASN A 613 -4.53 9.05 10.75
CA ASN A 613 -5.09 10.39 10.97
C ASN A 613 -6.64 10.39 10.99
N ALA A 614 -7.19 11.51 11.47
CA ALA A 614 -8.61 11.83 11.56
C ALA A 614 -9.46 10.80 12.34
N ASN A 615 -8.87 10.03 13.27
CA ASN A 615 -9.61 9.00 14.02
C ASN A 615 -10.75 9.60 14.84
N ALA A 616 -10.52 10.65 15.64
CA ALA A 616 -11.57 11.29 16.42
C ALA A 616 -12.72 11.88 15.55
N ILE A 617 -12.41 12.35 14.33
CA ILE A 617 -13.44 12.73 13.34
C ILE A 617 -14.23 11.50 12.87
N ARG A 618 -13.58 10.38 12.54
CA ARG A 618 -14.27 9.14 12.15
C ARG A 618 -15.15 8.58 13.29
N VAL A 619 -14.72 8.70 14.55
CA VAL A 619 -15.54 8.33 15.73
C VAL A 619 -16.77 9.24 15.87
N ALA A 620 -16.63 10.54 15.62
CA ALA A 620 -17.77 11.46 15.57
C ALA A 620 -18.74 11.10 14.43
N GLN A 621 -18.21 10.75 13.26
CA GLN A 621 -18.99 10.32 12.09
C GLN A 621 -19.74 9.00 12.33
N ALA A 622 -19.11 8.02 12.97
CA ALA A 622 -19.75 6.79 13.46
C ALA A 622 -20.91 7.08 14.42
N THR A 623 -20.69 7.96 15.39
CA THR A 623 -21.69 8.35 16.40
C THR A 623 -22.88 9.08 15.78
N ALA A 624 -22.62 9.99 14.82
CA ALA A 624 -23.64 10.71 14.07
C ALA A 624 -24.44 9.76 13.17
N LEU A 625 -23.77 8.87 12.41
CA LEU A 625 -24.40 7.86 11.57
C LEU A 625 -25.33 6.93 12.35
N ALA A 626 -24.90 6.42 13.51
CA ALA A 626 -25.75 5.61 14.38
C ALA A 626 -26.98 6.38 14.89
N SER A 627 -26.79 7.66 15.23
CA SER A 627 -27.87 8.56 15.70
C SER A 627 -28.90 8.86 14.59
N PHE A 628 -28.44 9.07 13.36
CA PHE A 628 -29.28 9.22 12.16
C PHE A 628 -30.03 7.93 11.82
N ALA A 629 -29.37 6.79 11.91
CA ALA A 629 -29.94 5.50 11.57
C ALA A 629 -31.01 5.03 12.59
N ALA A 630 -30.99 5.54 13.82
CA ALA A 630 -31.98 5.23 14.86
C ALA A 630 -33.43 5.57 14.47
N GLN A 631 -33.66 6.50 13.52
CA GLN A 631 -35.00 6.82 13.01
C GLN A 631 -35.64 5.67 12.18
N PHE A 632 -34.85 4.66 11.80
CA PHE A 632 -35.29 3.48 11.05
C PHE A 632 -35.24 2.19 11.89
N ALA A 633 -35.16 2.30 13.22
CA ALA A 633 -34.99 1.15 14.11
C ALA A 633 -36.15 0.13 14.09
N ASP A 634 -37.32 0.52 13.56
CA ASP A 634 -38.47 -0.36 13.31
C ASP A 634 -38.39 -1.14 11.98
N LYS A 635 -37.44 -0.79 11.10
CA LYS A 635 -37.26 -1.37 9.76
C LYS A 635 -35.95 -2.16 9.66
N PRO A 636 -35.90 -3.22 8.82
CA PRO A 636 -34.64 -3.83 8.41
C PRO A 636 -33.71 -2.77 7.81
N THR A 637 -32.61 -2.45 8.49
CA THR A 637 -31.68 -1.39 8.08
C THR A 637 -30.26 -1.92 7.98
N LEU A 638 -29.57 -1.53 6.91
CA LEU A 638 -28.14 -1.75 6.68
C LEU A 638 -27.40 -0.41 6.69
N LEU A 639 -26.26 -0.34 7.37
CA LEU A 639 -25.23 0.67 7.12
C LEU A 639 -24.17 0.05 6.21
N VAL A 640 -23.84 0.72 5.12
CA VAL A 640 -22.86 0.26 4.12
C VAL A 640 -22.00 1.42 3.65
N GLY A 641 -20.82 1.14 3.11
CA GLY A 641 -19.91 2.16 2.60
C GLY A 641 -18.48 2.01 3.12
N ASP A 642 -17.66 2.98 2.75
CA ASP A 642 -16.26 3.12 3.18
C ASP A 642 -16.22 3.88 4.53
N PHE A 643 -15.97 3.16 5.62
CA PHE A 643 -15.86 3.74 6.96
C PHE A 643 -14.44 4.27 7.25
N ASN A 644 -13.52 4.14 6.30
CA ASN A 644 -12.10 4.48 6.40
C ASN A 644 -11.45 3.99 7.71
N SER A 645 -11.88 2.83 8.20
CA SER A 645 -11.46 2.25 9.49
C SER A 645 -11.43 0.73 9.38
N TYR A 646 -10.38 0.12 9.95
CA TYR A 646 -10.26 -1.33 10.01
C TYR A 646 -11.10 -1.93 11.15
N SER A 647 -11.32 -3.26 11.11
CA SER A 647 -12.29 -3.99 11.93
C SER A 647 -12.22 -3.83 13.46
N GLN A 648 -11.11 -3.35 14.03
CA GLN A 648 -10.93 -3.18 15.49
C GLN A 648 -10.83 -1.69 15.91
N GLU A 649 -10.96 -0.75 14.98
CA GLU A 649 -10.77 0.68 15.26
C GLU A 649 -11.96 1.33 16.00
N ASP A 650 -11.70 2.44 16.68
CA ASP A 650 -12.69 3.18 17.47
C ASP A 650 -14.00 3.51 16.70
N PRO A 651 -14.00 3.86 15.40
CA PRO A 651 -15.23 4.12 14.65
C PRO A 651 -16.09 2.86 14.44
N VAL A 652 -15.48 1.69 14.29
CA VAL A 652 -16.18 0.40 14.17
C VAL A 652 -16.76 -0.02 15.52
N THR A 653 -15.94 0.05 16.57
CA THR A 653 -16.39 -0.31 17.93
C THR A 653 -17.44 0.66 18.48
N ALA A 654 -17.46 1.92 18.03
CA ALA A 654 -18.54 2.88 18.34
C ALA A 654 -19.90 2.48 17.72
N LEU A 655 -19.91 1.95 16.50
CA LEU A 655 -21.13 1.42 15.86
C LEU A 655 -21.62 0.14 16.56
N GLU A 656 -20.69 -0.78 16.87
CA GLU A 656 -20.99 -2.00 17.61
C GLU A 656 -21.52 -1.69 19.03
N GLY A 657 -20.92 -0.71 19.72
CA GLY A 657 -21.39 -0.18 21.00
C GLY A 657 -22.75 0.53 20.95
N ALA A 658 -23.14 1.06 19.79
CA ALA A 658 -24.48 1.59 19.52
C ALA A 658 -25.51 0.50 19.14
N GLY A 659 -25.12 -0.77 19.12
CA GLY A 659 -26.02 -1.92 18.86
C GLY A 659 -26.15 -2.31 17.39
N TRP A 660 -25.26 -1.85 16.51
CA TRP A 660 -25.17 -2.29 15.13
C TRP A 660 -24.26 -3.52 15.02
N GLU A 661 -24.73 -4.59 14.38
CA GLU A 661 -23.91 -5.80 14.22
C GLU A 661 -23.16 -5.75 12.89
N ARG A 662 -21.83 -5.73 12.93
CA ARG A 662 -20.99 -5.86 11.75
C ARG A 662 -21.08 -7.29 11.20
N VAL A 663 -21.41 -7.41 9.91
CA VAL A 663 -21.67 -8.68 9.22
C VAL A 663 -20.80 -8.87 7.97
N SER A 664 -19.99 -7.88 7.61
CA SER A 664 -18.87 -8.00 6.65
C SER A 664 -17.63 -8.66 7.27
N GLY A 665 -16.61 -8.94 6.44
CA GLY A 665 -15.32 -9.51 6.90
C GLY A 665 -15.26 -11.04 6.90
N GLY A 666 -16.29 -11.71 6.37
CA GLY A 666 -16.27 -13.16 6.11
C GLY A 666 -15.73 -13.56 4.73
N GLY A 667 -15.32 -12.57 3.91
CA GLY A 667 -14.70 -12.76 2.60
C GLY A 667 -13.30 -12.14 2.55
N GLU A 668 -12.83 -11.88 1.33
CA GLU A 668 -11.55 -11.21 1.08
C GLU A 668 -11.49 -9.79 1.66
N ALA A 669 -10.27 -9.30 1.92
CA ALA A 669 -10.05 -7.93 2.39
C ALA A 669 -10.56 -6.89 1.37
N SER A 670 -11.22 -5.84 1.85
CA SER A 670 -11.78 -4.82 0.95
C SER A 670 -10.72 -3.87 0.36
N TYR A 671 -9.59 -3.72 1.05
CA TYR A 671 -8.50 -2.80 0.71
C TYR A 671 -7.11 -3.45 0.95
N VAL A 672 -6.09 -2.92 0.29
CA VAL A 672 -4.68 -3.27 0.55
C VAL A 672 -3.86 -1.98 0.60
N TYR A 673 -3.13 -1.76 1.70
CA TYR A 673 -2.30 -0.58 1.90
C TYR A 673 -0.88 -0.97 2.30
N SER A 674 0.12 -0.52 1.54
CA SER A 674 1.55 -0.86 1.74
C SER A 674 1.77 -2.36 1.96
N GLY A 675 1.06 -3.20 1.22
CA GLY A 675 1.16 -4.66 1.31
C GLY A 675 0.49 -5.32 2.51
N ARG A 676 -0.29 -4.57 3.30
CA ARG A 676 -1.11 -5.08 4.41
C ARG A 676 -2.58 -5.10 3.97
N SER A 677 -3.20 -6.28 4.02
CA SER A 677 -4.60 -6.50 3.60
C SER A 677 -5.58 -6.32 4.76
N GLY A 678 -6.64 -5.54 4.58
CA GLY A 678 -7.71 -5.39 5.57
C GLY A 678 -8.95 -4.72 4.98
N SER A 679 -10.08 -4.72 5.70
CA SER A 679 -11.31 -4.09 5.17
C SER A 679 -11.54 -2.71 5.76
N LEU A 680 -11.78 -1.72 4.89
CA LEU A 680 -12.28 -0.37 5.25
C LEU A 680 -13.78 -0.23 4.92
N ASP A 681 -14.25 -0.99 3.94
CA ASP A 681 -15.63 -1.10 3.52
C ASP A 681 -16.33 -2.14 4.40
N HIS A 682 -17.47 -1.77 4.97
CA HIS A 682 -18.18 -2.62 5.92
C HIS A 682 -19.69 -2.68 5.67
N VAL A 683 -20.31 -3.70 6.23
CA VAL A 683 -21.75 -3.91 6.27
C VAL A 683 -22.14 -4.10 7.73
N PHE A 684 -22.98 -3.22 8.26
CA PHE A 684 -23.61 -3.38 9.56
C PHE A 684 -25.11 -3.58 9.40
N ALA A 685 -25.70 -4.48 10.19
CA ALA A 685 -27.12 -4.77 10.21
C ALA A 685 -27.73 -4.43 11.58
N ASN A 686 -28.94 -3.88 11.59
CA ASN A 686 -29.74 -3.81 12.82
C ASN A 686 -30.45 -5.14 13.12
N ALA A 687 -31.02 -5.24 14.32
CA ALA A 687 -31.74 -6.44 14.77
C ALA A 687 -32.94 -6.85 13.87
N ALA A 688 -33.48 -5.93 13.07
CA ALA A 688 -34.55 -6.23 12.10
C ALA A 688 -34.03 -6.74 10.75
N ALA A 689 -32.81 -6.35 10.33
CA ALA A 689 -32.15 -6.83 9.12
C ALA A 689 -31.49 -8.20 9.32
N LYS A 690 -30.88 -8.47 10.49
CA LYS A 690 -30.14 -9.70 10.75
C LYS A 690 -30.90 -11.00 10.40
N PRO A 691 -32.19 -11.19 10.72
CA PRO A 691 -32.93 -12.42 10.38
C PRO A 691 -33.19 -12.61 8.87
N LEU A 692 -32.96 -11.57 8.06
CA LEU A 692 -33.18 -11.58 6.61
C LEU A 692 -31.89 -11.87 5.83
N LEU A 693 -30.71 -11.77 6.46
CA LEU A 693 -29.43 -11.98 5.80
C LEU A 693 -29.30 -13.40 5.25
N ALA A 694 -28.93 -13.50 3.98
CA ALA A 694 -28.67 -14.74 3.25
C ALA A 694 -27.16 -14.98 3.00
N GLY A 695 -26.32 -14.04 3.40
CA GLY A 695 -24.86 -14.03 3.24
C GLY A 695 -24.31 -12.61 3.03
N VAL A 696 -23.05 -12.41 3.37
CA VAL A 696 -22.25 -11.21 3.05
C VAL A 696 -20.86 -11.67 2.62
N THR A 697 -20.29 -11.08 1.56
CA THR A 697 -18.93 -11.37 1.10
C THR A 697 -18.37 -10.24 0.24
N SER A 698 -17.04 -10.07 0.23
CA SER A 698 -16.34 -9.23 -0.74
C SER A 698 -16.16 -9.92 -2.09
N TRP A 699 -16.06 -9.15 -3.18
CA TRP A 699 -15.50 -9.61 -4.45
C TRP A 699 -14.10 -9.03 -4.66
N ALA A 700 -13.05 -9.86 -4.53
CA ALA A 700 -11.65 -9.48 -4.72
C ALA A 700 -11.27 -9.17 -6.18
N VAL A 701 -11.87 -8.12 -6.73
CA VAL A 701 -11.76 -7.68 -8.13
C VAL A 701 -10.79 -6.50 -8.32
N ASN A 702 -10.47 -5.79 -7.23
CA ASN A 702 -9.82 -4.49 -7.25
C ASN A 702 -8.60 -4.39 -6.34
N ALA A 703 -8.76 -4.53 -5.02
CA ALA A 703 -7.70 -4.18 -4.07
C ALA A 703 -6.42 -5.05 -4.22
N GLN A 704 -6.59 -6.30 -4.65
CA GLN A 704 -5.50 -7.24 -4.88
C GLN A 704 -4.85 -7.10 -6.28
N GLU A 705 -5.46 -6.37 -7.21
CA GLU A 705 -4.86 -6.06 -8.52
C GLU A 705 -3.79 -4.97 -8.41
N SER A 706 -2.70 -5.09 -9.16
CA SER A 706 -1.72 -3.99 -9.23
C SER A 706 -2.34 -2.76 -9.89
N ILE A 707 -1.97 -1.57 -9.38
CA ILE A 707 -2.38 -0.25 -9.91
C ILE A 707 -2.05 -0.08 -11.40
N ALA A 708 -1.13 -0.89 -11.94
CA ALA A 708 -0.82 -0.98 -13.36
C ALA A 708 -2.05 -1.17 -14.27
N PHE A 709 -3.06 -1.94 -13.82
CA PHE A 709 -4.27 -2.24 -14.59
C PHE A 709 -5.39 -1.20 -14.43
N GLU A 710 -5.18 -0.19 -13.60
CA GLU A 710 -6.13 0.89 -13.34
C GLU A 710 -6.19 1.85 -14.54
N TYR A 711 -7.35 2.45 -14.81
CA TYR A 711 -7.46 3.44 -15.89
C TYR A 711 -6.45 4.60 -15.74
N SER A 712 -6.08 4.94 -14.49
CA SER A 712 -5.12 5.99 -14.14
C SER A 712 -3.67 5.67 -14.53
N ARG A 713 -3.39 4.45 -15.01
CA ARG A 713 -2.09 4.00 -15.53
C ARG A 713 -2.17 3.51 -17.00
N ALA A 714 -3.29 3.76 -17.67
CA ALA A 714 -3.42 3.50 -19.11
C ALA A 714 -2.31 4.24 -19.89
N GLY A 715 -1.67 3.56 -20.83
CA GLY A 715 -0.59 4.13 -21.66
C GLY A 715 0.76 4.34 -20.97
N MET A 716 0.94 4.01 -19.68
CA MET A 716 2.22 4.23 -18.97
C MET A 716 3.38 3.34 -19.48
N ASN A 717 3.09 2.24 -20.16
CA ASN A 717 4.07 1.31 -20.72
C ASN A 717 3.56 0.69 -22.03
N ALA A 718 4.44 0.44 -22.99
CA ALA A 718 4.11 -0.02 -24.33
C ALA A 718 3.67 -1.50 -24.42
N HIS A 719 3.99 -2.32 -23.40
CA HIS A 719 3.73 -3.77 -23.37
C HIS A 719 2.61 -4.17 -22.41
N LEU A 720 2.05 -3.22 -21.64
CA LEU A 720 0.90 -3.46 -20.78
C LEU A 720 -0.40 -3.08 -21.51
N ALA A 721 -1.30 -4.05 -21.69
CA ALA A 721 -2.58 -3.82 -22.33
C ALA A 721 -3.54 -3.03 -21.43
N VAL A 722 -4.28 -2.07 -22.02
CA VAL A 722 -5.35 -1.35 -21.33
C VAL A 722 -6.60 -2.23 -21.29
N GLU A 723 -6.90 -2.82 -20.14
CA GLU A 723 -7.99 -3.79 -19.97
C GLU A 723 -9.38 -3.14 -19.76
N ALA A 724 -9.74 -2.12 -20.55
CA ALA A 724 -10.91 -1.27 -20.32
C ALA A 724 -12.26 -2.00 -20.17
N GLU A 725 -12.47 -3.09 -20.93
CA GLU A 725 -13.76 -3.82 -20.94
C GLU A 725 -13.93 -4.82 -19.79
N ASN A 726 -12.91 -5.03 -18.93
CA ASN A 726 -12.95 -5.99 -17.83
C ASN A 726 -13.20 -5.29 -16.47
N PRO A 727 -13.74 -6.00 -15.45
CA PRO A 727 -14.10 -5.39 -14.17
C PRO A 727 -12.90 -5.18 -13.23
N TYR A 728 -11.74 -5.75 -13.55
CA TYR A 728 -10.58 -5.83 -12.65
C TYR A 728 -9.85 -4.50 -12.56
N ARG A 729 -9.49 -4.08 -11.34
CA ARG A 729 -8.94 -2.73 -11.06
C ARG A 729 -9.81 -1.61 -11.66
N SER A 730 -11.13 -1.77 -11.52
CA SER A 730 -12.13 -0.71 -11.76
C SER A 730 -12.13 0.34 -10.64
N SER A 731 -11.60 -0.03 -9.47
CA SER A 731 -11.32 0.80 -8.30
C SER A 731 -10.09 0.25 -7.57
N ASP A 732 -9.67 0.88 -6.47
CA ASP A 732 -8.75 0.34 -5.48
C ASP A 732 -9.48 -0.37 -4.31
N HIS A 733 -10.79 -0.15 -4.16
CA HIS A 733 -11.66 -0.85 -3.19
C HIS A 733 -12.43 -2.02 -3.83
N ASN A 734 -12.60 -3.13 -3.08
CA ASN A 734 -13.48 -4.23 -3.44
C ASN A 734 -14.92 -3.99 -2.95
N PRO A 735 -15.96 -4.34 -3.74
CA PRO A 735 -17.34 -4.23 -3.31
C PRO A 735 -17.77 -5.36 -2.36
N GLU A 736 -18.41 -4.99 -1.25
CA GLU A 736 -19.14 -5.93 -0.38
C GLU A 736 -20.52 -6.23 -0.96
N ILE A 737 -20.92 -7.50 -0.98
CA ILE A 737 -22.19 -8.00 -1.55
C ILE A 737 -23.03 -8.66 -0.46
N ILE A 738 -24.26 -8.19 -0.30
CA ILE A 738 -25.23 -8.58 0.75
C ILE A 738 -26.42 -9.30 0.11
N GLY A 739 -26.76 -10.49 0.60
CA GLY A 739 -27.99 -11.20 0.26
C GLY A 739 -29.10 -11.03 1.29
N LEU A 740 -30.34 -10.83 0.84
CA LEU A 740 -31.53 -10.68 1.69
C LEU A 740 -32.68 -11.61 1.25
N ASN A 741 -33.38 -12.20 2.22
CA ASN A 741 -34.56 -13.06 2.05
C ASN A 741 -35.84 -12.27 2.39
N LEU A 742 -36.29 -11.39 1.50
CA LEU A 742 -37.46 -10.53 1.73
C LEU A 742 -38.78 -11.23 1.39
N LEU A 743 -38.78 -12.10 0.38
CA LEU A 743 -39.95 -12.80 -0.16
C LEU A 743 -40.33 -14.07 0.61
N GLY A 744 -39.47 -14.63 1.47
CA GLY A 744 -39.91 -15.74 2.32
C GLY A 744 -38.95 -16.28 3.38
N ALA A 745 -39.23 -15.93 4.64
CA ALA A 745 -39.48 -16.95 5.65
C ALA A 745 -40.74 -16.57 6.43
N ASN A 746 -41.73 -17.46 6.52
CA ASN A 746 -42.83 -17.27 7.47
C ASN A 746 -42.28 -17.52 8.88
N PRO A 747 -42.31 -16.54 9.82
CA PRO A 747 -42.16 -16.88 11.22
C PRO A 747 -43.32 -17.81 11.58
N SER A 748 -43.02 -19.03 12.04
CA SER A 748 -44.06 -19.99 12.40
C SER A 748 -44.92 -19.40 13.51
N SER A 749 -46.23 -19.25 13.25
CA SER A 749 -47.18 -18.80 14.24
C SER A 749 -47.07 -19.71 15.47
N GLY A 750 -46.84 -19.10 16.63
CA GLY A 750 -46.17 -19.76 17.74
C GLY A 750 -46.76 -21.13 18.10
N ALA A 751 -45.93 -22.17 18.03
CA ALA A 751 -46.26 -23.49 18.54
C ALA A 751 -46.45 -23.41 20.06
N ASN A 752 -47.67 -23.14 20.48
CA ASN A 752 -48.06 -22.94 21.88
C ASN A 752 -47.66 -24.16 22.71
N PRO A 753 -46.79 -24.04 23.73
CA PRO A 753 -46.24 -25.18 24.45
C PRO A 753 -47.29 -25.82 25.37
N SER A 754 -48.06 -26.77 24.83
CA SER A 754 -49.01 -27.57 25.58
C SER A 754 -48.27 -28.49 26.57
N PRO A 755 -48.50 -28.42 27.88
CA PRO A 755 -47.64 -29.06 28.87
C PRO A 755 -48.16 -30.44 29.33
N SER A 756 -47.35 -31.49 29.20
CA SER A 756 -47.51 -32.70 30.03
C SER A 756 -46.26 -33.60 30.15
N THR A 757 -46.05 -34.07 31.38
CA THR A 757 -45.39 -35.33 31.79
C THR A 757 -43.95 -35.65 31.36
N SER A 758 -43.04 -35.53 32.32
CA SER A 758 -41.76 -36.25 32.40
C SER A 758 -41.97 -37.75 32.71
N SER A 759 -41.13 -38.64 32.18
CA SER A 759 -40.30 -39.55 33.02
C SER A 759 -39.37 -40.52 32.27
N ALA A 760 -38.16 -40.65 32.82
CA ALA A 760 -37.22 -41.79 32.76
C ALA A 760 -36.53 -42.18 31.42
N PRO A 761 -35.33 -42.82 31.46
CA PRO A 761 -34.52 -43.10 30.27
C PRO A 761 -34.24 -44.59 29.98
N GLY A 762 -33.84 -44.90 28.74
CA GLY A 762 -32.85 -45.96 28.48
C GLY A 762 -33.14 -46.93 27.32
N SER A 763 -32.32 -46.85 26.26
CA SER A 763 -31.79 -48.01 25.52
C SER A 763 -30.73 -47.57 24.49
N THR A 764 -29.68 -48.37 24.31
CA THR A 764 -28.59 -48.13 23.34
C THR A 764 -28.82 -48.87 22.01
N PRO A 765 -28.38 -48.30 20.86
CA PRO A 765 -28.10 -49.08 19.65
C PRO A 765 -26.65 -49.58 19.62
N SER A 766 -26.43 -50.80 19.12
CA SER A 766 -25.10 -51.33 18.79
C SER A 766 -24.77 -51.07 17.32
N PRO A 767 -23.51 -50.78 16.93
CA PRO A 767 -23.09 -50.92 15.55
C PRO A 767 -23.06 -52.40 15.13
N SER A 768 -23.17 -52.67 13.83
CA SER A 768 -22.97 -53.99 13.23
C SER A 768 -21.97 -53.92 12.07
N ALA A 769 -21.24 -55.02 11.84
CA ALA A 769 -20.00 -55.04 11.08
C ALA A 769 -20.17 -55.22 9.56
N GLY A 770 -19.10 -54.88 8.82
CA GLY A 770 -18.93 -55.18 7.40
C GLY A 770 -17.47 -55.02 6.96
N ALA A 771 -16.64 -56.03 7.23
CA ALA A 771 -15.24 -56.09 6.79
C ALA A 771 -15.07 -57.03 5.57
N PRO A 772 -13.96 -56.89 4.81
CA PRO A 772 -12.90 -57.90 4.98
C PRO A 772 -11.45 -57.38 4.89
N THR A 773 -10.50 -58.24 5.26
CA THR A 773 -9.02 -58.12 5.21
C THR A 773 -8.45 -59.51 4.79
N PRO A 774 -7.14 -59.89 4.85
CA PRO A 774 -5.91 -59.15 5.21
C PRO A 774 -4.61 -59.46 4.39
N ARG A 775 -3.58 -58.62 4.60
CA ARG A 775 -2.11 -58.90 4.78
C ARG A 775 -1.47 -57.54 5.17
N GLY A 776 -0.51 -57.37 6.09
CA GLY A 776 0.62 -58.18 6.56
C GLY A 776 1.89 -57.70 5.85
N THR A 777 3.01 -57.25 6.46
CA THR A 777 3.59 -57.29 7.83
C THR A 777 4.49 -56.03 8.05
N GLY A 778 5.03 -55.59 9.20
CA GLY A 778 5.31 -56.18 10.53
C GLY A 778 6.07 -55.20 11.47
N TYR A 779 6.59 -55.69 12.60
CA TYR A 779 7.30 -54.98 13.71
C TYR A 779 8.82 -54.78 13.44
N PRO A 780 9.68 -54.11 14.28
CA PRO A 780 9.58 -53.86 15.74
C PRO A 780 9.71 -52.38 16.21
N ALA A 781 9.95 -52.16 17.51
CA ALA A 781 9.83 -50.86 18.19
C ALA A 781 10.66 -50.72 19.50
N THR A 782 10.89 -49.48 19.95
CA THR A 782 11.38 -49.05 21.29
C THR A 782 10.47 -47.91 21.81
N ALA A 783 9.94 -47.85 23.04
CA ALA A 783 10.52 -47.97 24.40
C ALA A 783 11.38 -46.75 24.78
N SER A 784 11.25 -46.08 25.95
CA SER A 784 10.32 -46.17 27.11
C SER A 784 10.46 -44.84 27.90
N SER A 785 9.42 -44.18 28.47
CA SER A 785 8.77 -44.57 29.74
C SER A 785 7.76 -43.49 30.23
N ARG A 786 7.32 -43.51 31.51
CA ARG A 786 5.97 -43.99 31.87
C ARG A 786 5.56 -43.76 33.35
N GLY A 787 5.32 -42.52 33.83
CA GLY A 787 4.71 -42.31 35.15
C GLY A 787 4.62 -40.84 35.65
N GLY A 788 3.56 -40.38 36.35
CA GLY A 788 2.21 -40.94 36.47
C GLY A 788 1.50 -40.69 37.83
N ARG A 789 0.20 -40.29 37.78
CA ARG A 789 -0.79 -40.15 38.90
C ARG A 789 -0.55 -38.94 39.85
N LYS A 790 -1.55 -38.36 40.55
CA LYS A 790 -3.02 -38.59 40.63
C LYS A 790 -3.78 -37.38 41.22
N GLY A 791 -4.94 -37.03 40.65
CA GLY A 791 -6.11 -36.43 41.36
C GLY A 791 -6.00 -34.97 41.86
N ALA A 792 -7.06 -34.37 42.44
CA ALA A 792 -8.50 -34.68 42.34
C ALA A 792 -9.39 -33.55 42.93
N GLY A 793 -10.35 -33.01 42.15
CA GLY A 793 -11.42 -32.13 42.63
C GLY A 793 -10.98 -30.70 43.04
N ASN A 794 -11.90 -29.80 43.42
CA ASN A 794 -13.36 -29.82 43.25
C ASN A 794 -13.93 -28.39 43.18
N SER A 795 -15.00 -28.24 42.40
CA SER A 795 -15.92 -27.10 42.24
C SER A 795 -16.10 -26.17 43.45
N ARG A 796 -16.17 -24.85 43.19
CA ARG A 796 -17.27 -24.00 43.72
C ARG A 796 -17.50 -22.74 42.89
N ARG A 797 -18.70 -22.17 43.05
CA ARG A 797 -19.37 -21.16 42.21
C ARG A 797 -19.94 -20.09 43.13
N MET A 798 -19.69 -18.80 42.89
CA MET A 798 -20.60 -17.72 43.31
C MET A 798 -20.27 -16.35 42.69
N THR A 799 -21.34 -15.62 42.39
CA THR A 799 -21.47 -14.21 42.00
C THR A 799 -22.62 -13.63 42.87
N PRO A 800 -22.98 -12.32 42.83
CA PRO A 800 -22.21 -11.09 42.59
C PRO A 800 -22.49 -9.97 43.65
N ALA A 801 -22.02 -8.74 43.36
CA ALA A 801 -22.72 -7.44 43.56
C ALA A 801 -22.34 -6.49 44.73
N ASN A 802 -22.17 -5.20 44.34
CA ASN A 802 -22.33 -3.93 45.10
C ASN A 802 -21.37 -3.65 46.30
N ALA A 803 -20.92 -2.42 46.59
CA ALA A 803 -21.41 -1.08 46.20
C ALA A 803 -20.32 0.05 46.20
N ARG A 804 -20.77 1.24 45.76
CA ARG A 804 -20.13 2.58 45.78
C ARG A 804 -19.22 2.91 46.99
N ALA A 805 -18.13 3.67 46.78
CA ALA A 805 -18.01 5.09 47.22
C ALA A 805 -16.59 5.72 47.05
N SER A 806 -16.49 6.63 46.07
CA SER A 806 -15.75 7.92 46.05
C SER A 806 -14.69 8.34 47.10
N LEU A 807 -13.69 9.08 46.59
CA LEU A 807 -12.86 10.13 47.21
C LEU A 807 -11.57 9.76 47.99
N ALA A 808 -10.43 10.02 47.33
CA ALA A 808 -9.50 11.05 47.80
C ALA A 808 -8.90 11.82 46.60
N ARG A 809 -8.95 13.16 46.61
CA ARG A 809 -8.15 14.04 45.74
C ARG A 809 -7.24 14.88 46.63
N THR A 810 -5.97 14.98 46.28
CA THR A 810 -5.08 16.07 46.71
C THR A 810 -4.20 16.45 45.52
N GLY A 811 -4.57 17.52 44.81
CA GLY A 811 -3.71 18.14 43.81
C GLY A 811 -3.00 19.37 44.40
N VAL A 812 -1.97 19.85 43.71
CA VAL A 812 -1.41 21.19 43.89
C VAL A 812 -1.07 21.74 42.51
N ASP A 813 -1.80 22.78 42.07
CA ASP A 813 -1.43 23.56 40.89
C ASP A 813 -0.31 24.55 41.24
N ALA A 814 0.65 24.73 40.33
CA ALA A 814 1.56 25.87 40.32
C ALA A 814 1.91 26.22 38.87
N ALA A 815 1.82 27.51 38.53
CA ALA A 815 1.90 27.97 37.14
C ALA A 815 3.35 28.14 36.63
N ALA A 816 3.45 28.30 35.30
CA ALA A 816 4.59 28.90 34.61
C ALA A 816 5.05 30.23 35.26
N PRO A 817 6.31 30.69 35.09
CA PRO A 817 7.17 30.41 33.92
C PRO A 817 8.65 30.07 34.20
N VAL A 818 9.40 29.76 33.14
CA VAL A 818 10.70 30.42 32.86
C VAL A 818 11.13 30.23 31.40
N TRP A 819 11.52 31.33 30.75
CA TRP A 819 12.20 31.33 29.45
C TRP A 819 13.70 31.06 29.66
N ALA A 820 14.18 29.84 29.37
CA ALA A 820 15.61 29.49 29.54
C ALA A 820 16.29 28.79 28.35
N GLY A 821 15.56 28.22 27.39
CA GLY A 821 16.17 27.49 26.26
C GLY A 821 16.70 28.39 25.12
N VAL A 822 15.94 29.42 24.74
CA VAL A 822 16.14 30.12 23.44
C VAL A 822 17.31 31.12 23.43
N LEU A 823 17.67 31.68 24.60
CA LEU A 823 18.71 32.73 24.67
C LEU A 823 20.15 32.21 24.57
N LEU A 824 20.40 30.92 24.81
CA LEU A 824 21.74 30.33 24.69
C LEU A 824 22.15 30.08 23.23
N ALA A 825 21.21 29.77 22.34
CA ALA A 825 21.49 29.60 20.91
C ALA A 825 21.92 30.91 20.23
N LEU A 826 21.24 32.02 20.54
CA LEU A 826 21.52 33.32 19.92
C LEU A 826 22.85 33.95 20.39
N ALA A 827 23.30 33.66 21.61
CA ALA A 827 24.60 34.09 22.11
C ALA A 827 25.78 33.48 21.33
N GLY A 828 25.67 32.21 20.91
CA GLY A 828 26.72 31.50 20.16
C GLY A 828 26.95 32.05 18.74
N VAL A 829 25.88 32.54 18.09
CA VAL A 829 25.97 33.10 16.72
C VAL A 829 26.61 34.48 16.72
N ALA A 830 26.29 35.34 17.70
CA ALA A 830 26.88 36.68 17.82
C ALA A 830 28.41 36.64 18.01
N ALA A 831 28.93 35.66 18.76
CA ALA A 831 30.36 35.55 19.08
C ALA A 831 31.25 35.26 17.85
N ARG A 832 30.75 34.50 16.85
CA ARG A 832 31.53 34.20 15.63
C ARG A 832 31.64 35.39 14.67
N SER A 833 30.68 36.30 14.69
CA SER A 833 30.64 37.48 13.80
C SER A 833 31.65 38.57 14.18
N ALA A 834 32.07 38.66 15.44
CA ALA A 834 33.01 39.67 15.93
C ALA A 834 34.48 39.38 15.57
N ALA A 835 34.84 38.11 15.30
CA ALA A 835 36.22 37.67 15.13
C ALA A 835 36.84 37.97 13.73
N ARG A 836 36.10 38.64 12.82
CA ARG A 836 36.53 38.88 11.42
C ARG A 836 36.62 40.35 11.00
N ARG A 837 36.67 41.32 11.92
CA ARG A 837 36.88 42.75 11.57
C ARG A 837 38.02 43.43 12.33
N GLY A 838 39.10 43.69 11.58
CA GLY A 838 39.76 45.00 11.56
C GLY A 838 40.51 45.45 12.82
N SER A 839 41.71 44.91 13.04
CA SER A 839 42.68 45.52 13.94
C SER A 839 43.42 46.69 13.28
N ARG A 840 43.29 47.92 13.83
CA ARG A 840 44.24 49.06 13.70
C ARG A 840 44.35 49.68 12.28
N HIS A 841 44.79 50.93 12.04
CA HIS A 841 44.98 52.20 12.79
C HIS A 841 45.28 53.30 11.71
N PRO A 842 45.40 54.61 12.03
CA PRO A 842 45.27 55.28 13.33
C PRO A 842 43.81 55.47 13.75
#